data_AF-A0A4W5MJ78-F1
#
_entry.id   AF-A0A4W5MJ78-F1
#
_cell.length_a   1.000
_cell.length_b   1.000
_cell.length_c   1.000
_cell.angle_alpha   90.00
_cell.angle_beta   90.00
_cell.angle_gamma   90.00
#
_symmetry.space_group_name_H-M   'P 1'
#
loop_
_entity.id
_entity.type
_entity.pdbx_description
1 polymer ?
#
loop_
_entity_poly.entity_id
_entity_poly.type
_entity_poly.pdbx_seq_one_letter_code
_entity_poly.pdbx_strand_id
1 'polypeptide(L)'
;MLEMDRRLNQTRDTGEGYRRDVVELRRTLTDVTKERDTLSLSNGQLRETLRSAETERISVRRQCEEKEQRLAVLEESLSSAQREVTELRSCLREVERSRLEARRELQELRRQVKVLDGEKEQKGREVAEFQTRLSLEEQREEERGREIFSLKQKLAEADTARTSIKKELSILQRRLTESESGWQGCERELTAQLQDARGCEKKLQDEARNLSLRAQTAQDSLTQSSLQLSEAQGRLAATEVELARAEAGRRELEFRLGSLQSALTRTLGIGAGGRRSASGGRGRSPRGSPPAASYSSITRPRSLSPLRCSLSPQKDFGGSTPDNTLGCSRPISPEQGDTPLPMPLPELDPETLRCGLRDFLQELREAQRDRDEARCQLGALQRELEEVTGERDSAQNRLSQLHNTLQECQEGKRGVDGRLSSTQAMLQQQEETVRRGERERRTLTDRVKELERALQTAETEKKHTQDQLSKQRAGEVRLEAERRRLREALEAAEARGTRVELGRRSLEGELQRLKLSLGDREAENQATQERHDALLKQVAEGESRVTSLQREVDRLSQALSKAQEGEVCLREKNQSLSQSLQEATVAHSATQGRLVALQKTLGLAEQDRRHLQERVDGARVSLTDGKRGMTALTERVQSLQTELTQSELRRGELEAELAHTQEALRQRSSSLTEVQRSAQSAQTERVSAEERLRGLQRAVAMLETEKKDAERQAVRLEKDKNALRNTLDKVERQKLKTEEGSMRLSAEKGRLDRSLTTAEQELQDAQRQIALLQAQLAEMEQSHNVSESSVRQRDEVMREAERLRVAQREAERTLAARERAHRHRVKGLEEQVSTLKEQLQQEMRRRQPSLPTSLMSGGN
;
A
#
# COMPACT_ATOMS: atom_id res chain seq x y z
N MET A 1 105.09 -117.19 -130.81
CA MET A 1 104.97 -115.75 -131.08
C MET A 1 103.59 -115.25 -130.67
N LEU A 2 102.59 -115.21 -131.56
CA LEU A 2 101.27 -114.56 -131.34
C LEU A 2 100.59 -114.78 -129.97
N GLU A 3 100.71 -115.95 -129.34
CA GLU A 3 100.13 -116.20 -128.00
C GLU A 3 100.92 -115.53 -126.86
N MET A 4 102.24 -115.37 -126.99
CA MET A 4 103.06 -114.63 -126.03
C MET A 4 102.77 -113.12 -126.12
N ASP A 5 102.61 -112.59 -127.32
CA ASP A 5 102.25 -111.19 -127.54
C ASP A 5 100.85 -110.88 -126.95
N ARG A 6 99.89 -111.81 -127.09
CA ARG A 6 98.58 -111.73 -126.42
C ARG A 6 98.70 -111.74 -124.89
N ARG A 7 99.54 -112.61 -124.31
CA ARG A 7 99.75 -112.67 -122.85
C ARG A 7 100.51 -111.44 -122.32
N LEU A 8 101.47 -110.90 -123.07
CA LEU A 8 102.18 -109.66 -122.74
C LEU A 8 101.25 -108.45 -122.82
N ASN A 9 100.37 -108.39 -123.81
CA ASN A 9 99.32 -107.36 -123.85
C ASN A 9 98.34 -107.53 -122.68
N GLN A 10 97.87 -108.73 -122.36
CA GLN A 10 96.98 -108.95 -121.21
C GLN A 10 97.62 -108.59 -119.85
N THR A 11 98.91 -108.90 -119.62
CA THR A 11 99.62 -108.50 -118.39
C THR A 11 99.95 -107.01 -118.37
N ARG A 12 100.14 -106.39 -119.53
CA ARG A 12 100.23 -104.93 -119.67
C ARG A 12 98.89 -104.24 -119.41
N ASP A 13 97.80 -104.71 -120.00
CA ASP A 13 96.46 -104.14 -119.89
C ASP A 13 95.93 -104.25 -118.46
N THR A 14 96.21 -105.36 -117.76
CA THR A 14 95.93 -105.49 -116.32
C THR A 14 96.86 -104.63 -115.47
N GLY A 15 98.15 -104.52 -115.80
CA GLY A 15 99.08 -103.60 -115.13
C GLY A 15 98.75 -102.11 -115.34
N GLU A 16 98.19 -101.74 -116.50
CA GLU A 16 97.63 -100.41 -116.75
C GLU A 16 96.26 -100.24 -116.09
N GLY A 17 95.45 -101.31 -116.00
CA GLY A 17 94.24 -101.38 -115.18
C GLY A 17 94.52 -101.03 -113.72
N TYR A 18 95.38 -101.79 -113.04
CA TYR A 18 95.78 -101.51 -111.66
C TYR A 18 96.39 -100.11 -111.47
N ARG A 19 97.02 -99.52 -112.50
CA ARG A 19 97.46 -98.11 -112.45
C ARG A 19 96.30 -97.12 -112.53
N ARG A 20 95.27 -97.41 -113.33
CA ARG A 20 94.01 -96.64 -113.39
C ARG A 20 93.29 -96.77 -112.05
N ASP A 21 93.11 -97.99 -111.54
CA ASP A 21 92.51 -98.27 -110.23
C ASP A 21 93.23 -97.53 -109.09
N VAL A 22 94.56 -97.55 -109.05
CA VAL A 22 95.35 -96.83 -108.03
C VAL A 22 95.26 -95.32 -108.19
N VAL A 23 95.11 -94.78 -109.40
CA VAL A 23 94.86 -93.35 -109.63
C VAL A 23 93.42 -92.97 -109.23
N GLU A 24 92.45 -93.84 -109.46
CA GLU A 24 91.05 -93.63 -109.08
C GLU A 24 90.84 -93.75 -107.57
N LEU A 25 91.44 -94.75 -106.91
CA LEU A 25 91.50 -94.85 -105.45
C LEU A 25 92.23 -93.66 -104.81
N ARG A 26 93.23 -93.07 -105.47
CA ARG A 26 93.85 -91.82 -105.02
C ARG A 26 92.92 -90.62 -105.21
N ARG A 27 92.16 -90.54 -106.31
CA ARG A 27 91.14 -89.50 -106.53
C ARG A 27 90.05 -89.58 -105.47
N THR A 28 89.40 -90.73 -105.31
CA THR A 28 88.35 -90.92 -104.30
C THR A 28 88.87 -90.71 -102.89
N LEU A 29 90.11 -91.11 -102.56
CA LEU A 29 90.72 -90.75 -101.28
C LEU A 29 90.89 -89.23 -101.13
N THR A 30 91.37 -88.51 -102.17
CA THR A 30 91.46 -87.04 -102.09
C THR A 30 90.10 -86.37 -102.00
N ASP A 31 89.07 -86.90 -102.65
CA ASP A 31 87.71 -86.36 -102.61
C ASP A 31 87.06 -86.61 -101.25
N VAL A 32 87.20 -87.83 -100.69
CA VAL A 32 86.81 -88.13 -99.30
C VAL A 32 87.58 -87.29 -98.28
N THR A 33 88.85 -86.93 -98.51
CA THR A 33 89.53 -85.95 -97.63
C THR A 33 88.99 -84.54 -97.78
N LYS A 34 88.61 -84.10 -98.99
CA LYS A 34 87.95 -82.79 -99.18
C LYS A 34 86.58 -82.78 -98.50
N GLU A 35 85.80 -83.85 -98.62
CA GLU A 35 84.51 -84.02 -97.93
C GLU A 35 84.67 -84.03 -96.41
N ARG A 36 85.65 -84.78 -95.89
CA ARG A 36 86.02 -84.72 -94.45
C ARG A 36 86.34 -83.29 -94.03
N ASP A 37 87.08 -82.54 -94.84
CA ASP A 37 87.56 -81.21 -94.49
C ASP A 37 86.46 -80.13 -94.64
N THR A 38 85.58 -80.23 -95.63
CA THR A 38 84.38 -79.38 -95.71
C THR A 38 83.37 -79.71 -94.61
N LEU A 39 83.19 -80.99 -94.26
CA LEU A 39 82.42 -81.40 -93.09
C LEU A 39 83.07 -80.92 -91.78
N SER A 40 84.40 -80.89 -91.68
CA SER A 40 85.12 -80.37 -90.51
C SER A 40 84.96 -78.86 -90.36
N LEU A 41 85.10 -78.11 -91.47
CA LEU A 41 84.82 -76.67 -91.53
C LEU A 41 83.36 -76.36 -91.19
N SER A 42 82.41 -77.12 -91.75
CA SER A 42 80.97 -77.00 -91.45
C SER A 42 80.67 -77.30 -89.98
N ASN A 43 81.25 -78.35 -89.40
CA ASN A 43 81.14 -78.62 -87.95
C ASN A 43 81.79 -77.53 -87.09
N GLY A 44 82.88 -76.91 -87.55
CA GLY A 44 83.49 -75.74 -86.92
C GLY A 44 82.54 -74.55 -86.90
N GLN A 45 81.99 -74.19 -88.06
CA GLN A 45 81.00 -73.13 -88.24
C GLN A 45 79.73 -73.37 -87.41
N LEU A 46 79.19 -74.60 -87.39
CA LEU A 46 78.04 -74.97 -86.57
C LEU A 46 78.33 -74.85 -85.06
N ARG A 47 79.56 -75.14 -84.62
CA ARG A 47 79.99 -74.90 -83.23
C ARG A 47 80.26 -73.43 -82.92
N GLU A 48 80.48 -72.59 -83.93
CA GLU A 48 80.60 -71.13 -83.79
C GLU A 48 79.22 -70.49 -83.71
N THR A 49 78.29 -70.84 -84.60
CA THR A 49 76.90 -70.36 -84.55
C THR A 49 76.14 -70.88 -83.32
N LEU A 50 76.42 -72.10 -82.85
CA LEU A 50 75.88 -72.58 -81.57
C LEU A 50 76.40 -71.73 -80.40
N ARG A 51 77.72 -71.46 -80.35
CA ARG A 51 78.30 -70.62 -79.29
C ARG A 51 77.77 -69.18 -79.34
N SER A 52 77.61 -68.58 -80.52
CA SER A 52 77.02 -67.24 -80.63
C SER A 52 75.57 -67.24 -80.15
N ALA A 53 74.74 -68.18 -80.63
CA ALA A 53 73.35 -68.34 -80.19
C ALA A 53 73.23 -68.62 -78.68
N GLU A 54 74.17 -69.35 -78.07
CA GLU A 54 74.21 -69.55 -76.62
C GLU A 54 74.55 -68.25 -75.86
N THR A 55 75.52 -67.46 -76.35
CA THR A 55 75.83 -66.15 -75.74
C THR A 55 74.70 -65.14 -75.93
N GLU A 56 74.02 -65.15 -77.07
CA GLU A 56 72.81 -64.35 -77.34
C GLU A 56 71.67 -64.77 -76.41
N ARG A 57 71.42 -66.08 -76.25
CA ARG A 57 70.42 -66.61 -75.30
C ARG A 57 70.72 -66.18 -73.87
N ILE A 58 71.98 -66.20 -73.43
CA ILE A 58 72.39 -65.73 -72.10
C ILE A 58 72.18 -64.21 -71.97
N SER A 59 72.54 -63.43 -72.99
CA SER A 59 72.32 -61.99 -73.03
C SER A 59 70.84 -61.62 -72.96
N VAL A 60 69.99 -62.26 -73.78
CA VAL A 60 68.54 -62.07 -73.79
C VAL A 60 67.93 -62.50 -72.45
N ARG A 61 68.34 -63.64 -71.89
CA ARG A 61 67.89 -64.08 -70.55
C ARG A 61 68.22 -63.03 -69.48
N ARG A 62 69.46 -62.53 -69.43
CA ARG A 62 69.85 -61.48 -68.50
C ARG A 62 69.04 -60.20 -68.72
N GLN A 63 68.74 -59.83 -69.96
CA GLN A 63 67.88 -58.68 -70.28
C GLN A 63 66.42 -58.88 -69.85
N CYS A 64 65.91 -60.12 -69.78
CA CYS A 64 64.62 -60.42 -69.18
C CYS A 64 64.70 -60.30 -67.64
N GLU A 65 65.70 -60.90 -67.00
CA GLU A 65 65.92 -60.81 -65.55
C GLU A 65 66.10 -59.34 -65.09
N GLU A 66 66.82 -58.51 -65.85
CA GLU A 66 66.92 -57.06 -65.62
C GLU A 66 65.60 -56.30 -65.83
N LYS A 67 64.70 -56.76 -66.71
CA LYS A 67 63.36 -56.16 -66.90
C LYS A 67 62.40 -56.58 -65.79
N GLU A 68 62.43 -57.84 -65.37
CA GLU A 68 61.65 -58.38 -64.26
C GLU A 68 61.99 -57.65 -62.94
N GLN A 69 63.28 -57.42 -62.67
CA GLN A 69 63.71 -56.60 -61.53
C GLN A 69 63.19 -55.15 -61.60
N ARG A 70 63.21 -54.53 -62.79
CA ARG A 70 62.67 -53.17 -62.98
C ARG A 70 61.14 -53.13 -62.84
N LEU A 71 60.43 -54.16 -63.28
CA LEU A 71 58.99 -54.29 -63.10
C LEU A 71 58.63 -54.44 -61.62
N ALA A 72 59.33 -55.29 -60.87
CA ALA A 72 59.12 -55.43 -59.42
C ALA A 72 59.30 -54.10 -58.67
N VAL A 73 60.36 -53.34 -58.95
CA VAL A 73 60.58 -52.00 -58.36
C VAL A 73 59.48 -51.01 -58.75
N LEU A 74 58.99 -51.07 -60.00
CA LEU A 74 57.87 -50.24 -60.45
C LEU A 74 56.55 -50.63 -59.77
N GLU A 75 56.27 -51.92 -59.58
CA GLU A 75 55.10 -52.44 -58.86
C GLU A 75 55.15 -52.06 -57.36
N GLU A 76 56.32 -52.14 -56.73
CA GLU A 76 56.54 -51.65 -55.37
C GLU A 76 56.25 -50.14 -55.27
N SER A 77 56.80 -49.33 -56.17
CA SER A 77 56.57 -47.87 -56.21
C SER A 77 55.12 -47.48 -56.52
N LEU A 78 54.43 -48.25 -57.36
CA LEU A 78 53.01 -48.10 -57.62
C LEU A 78 52.20 -48.44 -56.36
N SER A 79 52.60 -49.48 -55.62
CA SER A 79 51.95 -49.85 -54.36
C SER A 79 52.18 -48.83 -53.25
N SER A 80 53.36 -48.18 -53.16
CA SER A 80 53.60 -47.11 -52.17
C SER A 80 52.78 -45.87 -52.51
N ALA A 81 52.81 -45.42 -53.77
CA ALA A 81 51.98 -44.31 -54.24
C ALA A 81 50.48 -44.57 -54.04
N GLN A 82 50.00 -45.81 -54.20
CA GLN A 82 48.62 -46.17 -53.88
C GLN A 82 48.30 -46.06 -52.38
N ARG A 83 49.22 -46.47 -51.49
CA ARG A 83 49.07 -46.30 -50.03
C ARG A 83 49.03 -44.82 -49.65
N GLU A 84 49.99 -44.03 -50.14
CA GLU A 84 50.04 -42.57 -49.95
C GLU A 84 48.74 -41.89 -50.42
N VAL A 85 48.21 -42.28 -51.59
CA VAL A 85 46.93 -41.78 -52.10
C VAL A 85 45.75 -42.19 -51.19
N THR A 86 45.76 -43.38 -50.57
CA THR A 86 44.73 -43.74 -49.57
C THR A 86 44.87 -42.95 -48.27
N GLU A 87 46.10 -42.73 -47.80
CA GLU A 87 46.41 -41.98 -46.57
C GLU A 87 46.02 -40.51 -46.69
N LEU A 88 46.41 -39.84 -47.78
CA LEU A 88 45.98 -38.49 -48.12
C LEU A 88 44.45 -38.36 -48.22
N ARG A 89 43.77 -39.39 -48.73
CA ARG A 89 42.29 -39.46 -48.75
C ARG A 89 41.68 -39.64 -47.35
N SER A 90 42.34 -40.30 -46.39
CA SER A 90 41.89 -40.29 -44.98
C SER A 90 42.11 -38.94 -44.32
N CYS A 91 43.32 -38.37 -44.42
CA CYS A 91 43.66 -37.09 -43.81
C CYS A 91 42.76 -35.96 -44.34
N LEU A 92 42.43 -35.94 -45.63
CA LEU A 92 41.47 -34.99 -46.20
C LEU A 92 40.10 -35.09 -45.50
N ARG A 93 39.56 -36.31 -45.31
CA ARG A 93 38.29 -36.54 -44.59
C ARG A 93 38.36 -36.19 -43.10
N GLU A 94 39.54 -36.04 -42.53
CA GLU A 94 39.77 -35.64 -41.12
C GLU A 94 39.86 -34.13 -40.97
N VAL A 95 40.55 -33.47 -41.91
CA VAL A 95 40.51 -32.01 -42.08
C VAL A 95 39.08 -31.55 -42.40
N GLU A 96 38.30 -32.30 -43.19
CA GLU A 96 36.91 -31.96 -43.45
C GLU A 96 35.98 -32.18 -42.24
N ARG A 97 36.23 -33.19 -41.40
CA ARG A 97 35.51 -33.42 -40.14
C ARG A 97 35.78 -32.31 -39.13
N SER A 98 37.06 -32.04 -38.84
CA SER A 98 37.46 -30.97 -37.90
C SER A 98 37.01 -29.58 -38.37
N ARG A 99 37.03 -29.30 -39.68
CA ARG A 99 36.44 -28.08 -40.27
C ARG A 99 34.93 -27.98 -40.03
N LEU A 100 34.20 -29.09 -39.97
CA LEU A 100 32.75 -29.10 -39.65
C LEU A 100 32.50 -29.00 -38.14
N GLU A 101 33.34 -29.60 -37.31
CA GLU A 101 33.30 -29.48 -35.85
C GLU A 101 33.60 -28.04 -35.40
N ALA A 102 34.70 -27.44 -35.83
CA ALA A 102 35.01 -26.02 -35.58
C ALA A 102 33.91 -25.07 -36.10
N ARG A 103 33.19 -25.43 -37.19
CA ARG A 103 32.02 -24.67 -37.66
C ARG A 103 30.80 -24.81 -36.74
N ARG A 104 30.61 -25.95 -36.07
CA ARG A 104 29.55 -26.13 -35.05
C ARG A 104 29.88 -25.36 -33.79
N GLU A 105 31.12 -25.48 -33.30
CA GLU A 105 31.64 -24.72 -32.15
C GLU A 105 31.51 -23.21 -32.37
N LEU A 106 31.92 -22.70 -33.54
CA LEU A 106 31.74 -21.29 -33.89
C LEU A 106 30.27 -20.86 -33.97
N GLN A 107 29.33 -21.74 -34.33
CA GLN A 107 27.89 -21.44 -34.25
C GLN A 107 27.38 -21.44 -32.81
N GLU A 108 27.90 -22.33 -31.95
CA GLU A 108 27.49 -22.44 -30.56
C GLU A 108 28.03 -21.28 -29.72
N LEU A 109 29.31 -20.93 -29.88
CA LEU A 109 29.89 -19.71 -29.30
C LEU A 109 29.12 -18.45 -29.73
N ARG A 110 28.67 -18.37 -30.99
CA ARG A 110 27.80 -17.26 -31.46
C ARG A 110 26.42 -17.25 -30.78
N ARG A 111 25.84 -18.42 -30.46
CA ARG A 111 24.60 -18.51 -29.68
C ARG A 111 24.84 -18.06 -28.24
N GLN A 112 25.91 -18.52 -27.60
CA GLN A 112 26.29 -18.14 -26.24
C GLN A 112 26.54 -16.63 -26.12
N VAL A 113 27.30 -16.04 -27.05
CA VAL A 113 27.50 -14.58 -27.11
C VAL A 113 26.17 -13.83 -27.24
N LYS A 114 25.26 -14.27 -28.12
CA LYS A 114 23.94 -13.62 -28.24
C LYS A 114 23.12 -13.70 -26.94
N VAL A 115 23.17 -14.82 -26.22
CA VAL A 115 22.50 -14.94 -24.92
C VAL A 115 23.12 -13.99 -23.89
N LEU A 116 24.45 -13.95 -23.81
CA LEU A 116 25.18 -13.08 -22.88
C LEU A 116 24.99 -11.59 -23.17
N ASP A 117 24.94 -11.17 -24.44
CA ASP A 117 24.59 -9.79 -24.81
C ASP A 117 23.13 -9.46 -24.42
N GLY A 118 22.19 -10.39 -24.61
CA GLY A 118 20.80 -10.23 -24.15
C GLY A 118 20.68 -10.09 -22.63
N GLU A 119 21.39 -10.92 -21.85
CA GLU A 119 21.47 -10.79 -20.40
C GLU A 119 22.10 -9.47 -19.95
N LYS A 120 23.17 -9.03 -20.62
CA LYS A 120 23.87 -7.78 -20.35
C LYS A 120 22.99 -6.58 -20.63
N GLU A 121 22.20 -6.61 -21.70
CA GLU A 121 21.20 -5.58 -21.98
C GLU A 121 20.05 -5.59 -20.98
N GLN A 122 19.57 -6.77 -20.55
CA GLN A 122 18.56 -6.86 -19.49
C GLN A 122 19.10 -6.24 -18.19
N LYS A 123 20.29 -6.63 -17.74
CA LYS A 123 20.97 -6.07 -16.56
C LYS A 123 21.20 -4.56 -16.70
N GLY A 124 21.47 -4.07 -17.92
CA GLY A 124 21.54 -2.64 -18.23
C GLY A 124 20.21 -1.90 -18.04
N ARG A 125 19.09 -2.51 -18.46
CA ARG A 125 17.73 -1.97 -18.23
C ARG A 125 17.38 -1.98 -16.74
N GLU A 126 17.67 -3.07 -16.04
CA GLU A 126 17.47 -3.19 -14.58
C GLU A 126 18.27 -2.12 -13.81
N VAL A 127 19.54 -1.89 -14.16
CA VAL A 127 20.36 -0.81 -13.56
C VAL A 127 19.76 0.58 -13.85
N ALA A 128 19.26 0.85 -15.05
CA ALA A 128 18.59 2.12 -15.37
C ALA A 128 17.26 2.29 -14.60
N GLU A 129 16.50 1.21 -14.38
CA GLU A 129 15.32 1.22 -13.51
C GLU A 129 15.69 1.48 -12.05
N PHE A 130 16.77 0.89 -11.54
CA PHE A 130 17.23 1.17 -10.18
C PHE A 130 17.76 2.60 -10.02
N GLN A 131 18.46 3.15 -11.01
CA GLN A 131 18.91 4.54 -11.03
C GLN A 131 17.74 5.53 -11.02
N THR A 132 16.72 5.31 -11.86
CA THR A 132 15.52 6.18 -11.89
C THR A 132 14.67 6.06 -10.63
N ARG A 133 14.55 4.86 -10.05
CA ARG A 133 13.90 4.67 -8.73
C ARG A 133 14.68 5.35 -7.60
N LEU A 134 16.02 5.31 -7.64
CA LEU A 134 16.87 5.98 -6.65
C LEU A 134 16.69 7.50 -6.73
N SER A 135 16.79 8.11 -7.91
CA SER A 135 16.59 9.56 -8.08
C SER A 135 15.20 10.04 -7.66
N LEU A 136 14.18 9.18 -7.77
CA LEU A 136 12.83 9.47 -7.29
C LEU A 136 12.69 9.37 -5.76
N GLU A 137 13.41 8.48 -5.08
CA GLU A 137 13.47 8.51 -3.60
C GLU A 137 14.39 9.62 -3.08
N GLU A 138 15.48 9.97 -3.77
CA GLU A 138 16.31 11.14 -3.44
C GLU A 138 15.47 12.42 -3.47
N GLN A 139 14.69 12.64 -4.55
CA GLN A 139 13.74 13.76 -4.63
C GLN A 139 12.70 13.74 -3.51
N ARG A 140 12.17 12.55 -3.14
CA ARG A 140 11.23 12.42 -2.01
C ARG A 140 11.89 12.68 -0.66
N GLU A 141 13.15 12.30 -0.45
CA GLU A 141 13.89 12.63 0.77
C GLU A 141 14.28 14.11 0.83
N GLU A 142 14.55 14.78 -0.29
CA GLU A 142 14.64 16.25 -0.36
C GLU A 142 13.30 16.93 0.01
N GLU A 143 12.18 16.47 -0.55
CA GLU A 143 10.84 16.98 -0.26
C GLU A 143 10.49 16.81 1.23
N ARG A 144 10.65 15.59 1.77
CA ARG A 144 10.53 15.31 3.21
C ARG A 144 11.47 16.20 4.03
N GLY A 145 12.68 16.47 3.56
CA GLY A 145 13.64 17.39 4.19
C GLY A 145 13.13 18.83 4.26
N ARG A 146 12.56 19.35 3.16
CA ARG A 146 11.93 20.68 3.07
C ARG A 146 10.70 20.78 3.97
N GLU A 147 9.88 19.72 4.04
CA GLU A 147 8.73 19.63 4.96
C GLU A 147 9.18 19.62 6.43
N ILE A 148 10.15 18.77 6.79
CA ILE A 148 10.69 18.67 8.15
C ILE A 148 11.35 19.99 8.58
N PHE A 149 12.05 20.69 7.69
CA PHE A 149 12.57 22.03 7.97
C PHE A 149 11.43 23.04 8.24
N SER A 150 10.40 23.05 7.39
CA SER A 150 9.23 23.92 7.54
C SER A 150 8.44 23.64 8.82
N LEU A 151 8.35 22.37 9.24
CA LEU A 151 7.73 21.97 10.50
C LEU A 151 8.59 22.34 11.72
N LYS A 152 9.92 22.21 11.63
CA LYS A 152 10.86 22.67 12.67
C LYS A 152 10.79 24.18 12.88
N GLN A 153 10.68 24.96 11.79
CA GLN A 153 10.47 26.41 11.87
C GLN A 153 9.16 26.74 12.59
N LYS A 154 8.02 26.17 12.14
CA LYS A 154 6.71 26.39 12.77
C LYS A 154 6.67 25.96 14.24
N LEU A 155 7.39 24.89 14.60
CA LEU A 155 7.54 24.45 15.98
C LEU A 155 8.33 25.47 16.82
N ALA A 156 9.45 26.00 16.30
CA ALA A 156 10.22 27.03 16.99
C ALA A 156 9.42 28.34 17.16
N GLU A 157 8.67 28.76 16.13
CA GLU A 157 7.76 29.90 16.20
C GLU A 157 6.69 29.68 17.29
N ALA A 158 6.01 28.53 17.28
CA ALA A 158 5.04 28.14 18.31
C ALA A 158 5.65 28.06 19.72
N ASP A 159 6.91 27.61 19.85
CA ASP A 159 7.62 27.58 21.12
C ASP A 159 7.95 28.98 21.64
N THR A 160 8.39 29.90 20.78
CA THR A 160 8.61 31.30 21.17
C THR A 160 7.31 31.95 21.64
N ALA A 161 6.20 31.78 20.90
CA ALA A 161 4.87 32.25 21.30
C ALA A 161 4.38 31.62 22.62
N ARG A 162 4.66 30.33 22.84
CA ARG A 162 4.39 29.67 24.12
C ARG A 162 5.22 30.28 25.27
N THR A 163 6.45 30.72 25.02
CA THR A 163 7.25 31.42 26.04
C THR A 163 6.82 32.86 26.29
N SER A 164 6.30 33.60 25.30
CA SER A 164 5.72 34.94 25.54
C SER A 164 4.44 34.85 26.35
N ILE A 165 3.52 33.95 25.96
CA ILE A 165 2.26 33.71 26.70
C ILE A 165 2.56 33.27 28.15
N LYS A 166 3.57 32.42 28.39
CA LYS A 166 4.00 32.07 29.76
C LYS A 166 4.53 33.27 30.56
N LYS A 167 5.27 34.19 29.92
CA LYS A 167 5.73 35.43 30.58
C LYS A 167 4.55 36.35 30.89
N GLU A 168 3.64 36.55 29.94
CA GLU A 168 2.41 37.34 30.12
C GLU A 168 1.54 36.77 31.25
N LEU A 169 1.32 35.46 31.30
CA LEU A 169 0.64 34.79 32.41
C LEU A 169 1.32 35.04 33.75
N SER A 170 2.66 34.96 33.83
CA SER A 170 3.38 35.26 35.08
C SER A 170 3.26 36.73 35.51
N ILE A 171 3.18 37.67 34.56
CA ILE A 171 2.97 39.10 34.81
C ILE A 171 1.54 39.36 35.27
N LEU A 172 0.55 38.72 34.65
CA LEU A 172 -0.86 38.80 35.03
C LEU A 172 -1.11 38.17 36.40
N GLN A 173 -0.50 37.02 36.69
CA GLN A 173 -0.58 36.35 37.99
C GLN A 173 0.06 37.21 39.09
N ARG A 174 1.22 37.84 38.83
CA ARG A 174 1.81 38.81 39.77
C ARG A 174 0.88 40.01 40.00
N ARG A 175 0.34 40.62 38.94
CA ARG A 175 -0.62 41.73 39.05
C ARG A 175 -1.89 41.35 39.83
N LEU A 176 -2.37 40.11 39.66
CA LEU A 176 -3.48 39.58 40.43
C LEU A 176 -3.10 39.54 41.92
N THR A 177 -1.99 38.89 42.30
CA THR A 177 -1.55 38.83 43.71
C THR A 177 -1.24 40.20 44.31
N GLU A 178 -0.72 41.15 43.51
CA GLU A 178 -0.52 42.55 43.92
C GLU A 178 -1.88 43.19 44.22
N SER A 179 -2.87 43.05 43.34
CA SER A 179 -4.23 43.58 43.56
C SER A 179 -4.96 42.91 44.73
N GLU A 180 -4.83 41.59 44.91
CA GLU A 180 -5.38 40.86 46.05
C GLU A 180 -4.74 41.32 47.37
N SER A 181 -3.43 41.54 47.39
CA SER A 181 -2.74 42.09 48.55
C SER A 181 -3.17 43.53 48.88
N GLY A 182 -3.47 44.34 47.85
CA GLY A 182 -4.05 45.67 47.99
C GLY A 182 -5.46 45.63 48.56
N TRP A 183 -6.34 44.79 48.03
CA TRP A 183 -7.70 44.61 48.57
C TRP A 183 -7.69 44.11 50.02
N GLN A 184 -6.82 43.15 50.36
CA GLN A 184 -6.62 42.71 51.74
C GLN A 184 -6.03 43.81 52.64
N GLY A 185 -5.22 44.71 52.09
CA GLY A 185 -4.74 45.91 52.77
C GLY A 185 -5.91 46.83 53.14
N CYS A 186 -6.70 47.23 52.15
CA CYS A 186 -7.91 48.02 52.34
C CYS A 186 -8.91 47.37 53.32
N GLU A 187 -9.08 46.05 53.27
CA GLU A 187 -9.94 45.31 54.21
C GLU A 187 -9.41 45.38 55.66
N ARG A 188 -8.09 45.24 55.86
CA ARG A 188 -7.45 45.40 57.18
C ARG A 188 -7.57 46.84 57.70
N GLU A 189 -7.41 47.83 56.83
CA GLU A 189 -7.56 49.25 57.20
C GLU A 189 -9.01 49.59 57.55
N LEU A 190 -9.99 49.16 56.75
CA LEU A 190 -11.42 49.36 57.02
C LEU A 190 -11.86 48.63 58.30
N THR A 191 -11.38 47.40 58.53
CA THR A 191 -11.70 46.66 59.77
C THR A 191 -10.99 47.23 61.01
N ALA A 192 -9.83 47.87 60.88
CA ALA A 192 -9.20 48.64 61.94
C ALA A 192 -9.99 49.92 62.24
N GLN A 193 -10.30 50.74 61.22
CA GLN A 193 -11.13 51.94 61.36
C GLN A 193 -12.50 51.64 62.01
N LEU A 194 -13.11 50.50 61.67
CA LEU A 194 -14.38 50.04 62.23
C LEU A 194 -14.23 49.56 63.70
N GLN A 195 -13.06 49.02 64.09
CA GLN A 195 -12.74 48.73 65.50
C GLN A 195 -12.52 50.02 66.30
N ASP A 196 -11.79 51.00 65.75
CA ASP A 196 -11.57 52.31 66.38
C ASP A 196 -12.88 53.09 66.53
N ALA A 197 -13.75 53.07 65.51
CA ALA A 197 -15.08 53.65 65.55
C ALA A 197 -15.95 53.01 66.66
N ARG A 198 -15.95 51.68 66.78
CA ARG A 198 -16.60 50.95 67.90
C ARG A 198 -15.96 51.27 69.25
N GLY A 199 -14.65 51.53 69.29
CA GLY A 199 -13.94 51.99 70.49
C GLY A 199 -14.38 53.39 70.92
N CYS A 200 -14.56 54.31 69.98
CA CYS A 200 -15.11 55.64 70.22
C CYS A 200 -16.60 55.60 70.61
N GLU A 201 -17.40 54.76 69.95
CA GLU A 201 -18.80 54.53 70.28
C GLU A 201 -18.95 54.07 71.75
N LYS A 202 -18.16 53.09 72.19
CA LYS A 202 -18.14 52.64 73.59
C LYS A 202 -17.79 53.76 74.57
N LYS A 203 -16.75 54.56 74.27
CA LYS A 203 -16.39 55.74 75.09
C LYS A 203 -17.57 56.71 75.21
N LEU A 204 -18.24 57.03 74.09
CA LEU A 204 -19.41 57.91 74.08
C LEU A 204 -20.61 57.30 74.84
N GLN A 205 -20.83 55.99 74.76
CA GLN A 205 -21.84 55.29 75.57
C GLN A 205 -21.53 55.38 77.08
N ASP A 206 -20.26 55.22 77.47
CA ASP A 206 -19.84 55.33 78.87
C ASP A 206 -19.83 56.78 79.37
N GLU A 207 -19.48 57.75 78.54
CA GLU A 207 -19.65 59.18 78.83
C GLU A 207 -21.12 59.54 79.00
N ALA A 208 -22.02 59.05 78.14
CA ALA A 208 -23.47 59.23 78.29
C ALA A 208 -24.02 58.59 79.56
N ARG A 209 -23.54 57.39 79.95
CA ARG A 209 -23.86 56.76 81.25
C ARG A 209 -23.39 57.62 82.42
N ASN A 210 -22.16 58.15 82.37
CA ASN A 210 -21.61 59.04 83.40
C ASN A 210 -22.37 60.37 83.50
N LEU A 211 -22.79 60.96 82.38
CA LEU A 211 -23.62 62.17 82.35
C LEU A 211 -25.03 61.90 82.89
N SER A 212 -25.63 60.75 82.56
CA SER A 212 -26.91 60.31 83.12
C SER A 212 -26.83 60.11 84.64
N LEU A 213 -25.76 59.48 85.14
CA LEU A 213 -25.52 59.32 86.58
C LEU A 213 -25.37 60.70 87.28
N ARG A 214 -24.61 61.63 86.68
CA ARG A 214 -24.47 62.99 87.19
C ARG A 214 -25.81 63.74 87.21
N ALA A 215 -26.60 63.62 86.14
CA ALA A 215 -27.93 64.21 86.06
C ALA A 215 -28.88 63.64 87.13
N GLN A 216 -28.82 62.33 87.39
CA GLN A 216 -29.56 61.71 88.49
C GLN A 216 -29.11 62.27 89.84
N THR A 217 -27.80 62.34 90.14
CA THR A 217 -27.33 62.90 91.42
C THR A 217 -27.70 64.39 91.59
N ALA A 218 -27.75 65.15 90.49
CA ALA A 218 -28.23 66.53 90.52
C ALA A 218 -29.74 66.60 90.80
N GLN A 219 -30.54 65.73 90.16
CA GLN A 219 -31.97 65.61 90.41
C GLN A 219 -32.26 65.18 91.85
N ASP A 220 -31.50 64.22 92.39
CA ASP A 220 -31.62 63.79 93.78
C ASP A 220 -31.32 64.97 94.73
N SER A 221 -30.24 65.73 94.48
CA SER A 221 -29.93 66.93 95.26
C SER A 221 -31.01 68.01 95.16
N LEU A 222 -31.65 68.18 93.99
CA LEU A 222 -32.79 69.07 93.80
C LEU A 222 -34.02 68.62 94.60
N THR A 223 -34.29 67.30 94.67
CA THR A 223 -35.37 66.78 95.54
C THR A 223 -35.06 66.99 97.02
N GLN A 224 -33.80 66.84 97.45
CA GLN A 224 -33.38 67.14 98.82
C GLN A 224 -33.57 68.64 99.14
N SER A 225 -33.16 69.54 98.26
CA SER A 225 -33.39 70.98 98.41
C SER A 225 -34.89 71.35 98.40
N SER A 226 -35.70 70.65 97.60
CA SER A 226 -37.17 70.82 97.57
C SER A 226 -37.83 70.33 98.86
N LEU A 227 -37.35 69.22 99.44
CA LEU A 227 -37.78 68.75 100.76
C LEU A 227 -37.39 69.73 101.87
N GLN A 228 -36.16 70.27 101.85
CA GLN A 228 -35.73 71.33 102.77
C GLN A 228 -36.56 72.61 102.63
N LEU A 229 -36.94 72.99 101.40
CA LEU A 229 -37.84 74.11 101.15
C LEU A 229 -39.25 73.84 101.69
N SER A 230 -39.77 72.62 101.51
CA SER A 230 -41.06 72.18 102.05
C SER A 230 -41.06 72.17 103.58
N GLU A 231 -39.99 71.69 104.22
CA GLU A 231 -39.80 71.81 105.67
C GLU A 231 -39.76 73.28 106.13
N ALA A 232 -39.03 74.15 105.41
CA ALA A 232 -38.96 75.57 105.73
C ALA A 232 -40.33 76.26 105.56
N GLN A 233 -41.10 75.90 104.54
CA GLN A 233 -42.49 76.35 104.35
C GLN A 233 -43.43 75.83 105.45
N GLY A 234 -43.25 74.58 105.89
CA GLY A 234 -44.00 74.02 107.03
C GLY A 234 -43.68 74.72 108.35
N ARG A 235 -42.41 75.06 108.58
CA ARG A 235 -41.98 75.89 109.73
C ARG A 235 -42.53 77.31 109.64
N LEU A 236 -42.51 77.93 108.45
CA LEU A 236 -43.11 79.23 108.20
C LEU A 236 -44.61 79.22 108.54
N ALA A 237 -45.37 78.28 107.97
CA ALA A 237 -46.80 78.12 108.23
C ALA A 237 -47.11 77.86 109.71
N ALA A 238 -46.24 77.13 110.43
CA ALA A 238 -46.36 76.98 111.88
C ALA A 238 -46.19 78.33 112.62
N THR A 239 -45.16 79.12 112.25
CA THR A 239 -44.97 80.47 112.83
C THR A 239 -46.06 81.46 112.42
N GLU A 240 -46.67 81.32 111.24
CA GLU A 240 -47.85 82.10 110.83
C GLU A 240 -49.08 81.74 111.66
N VAL A 241 -49.27 80.46 112.02
CA VAL A 241 -50.33 80.02 112.94
C VAL A 241 -50.08 80.50 114.36
N GLU A 242 -48.83 80.54 114.83
CA GLU A 242 -48.47 81.13 116.13
C GLU A 242 -48.66 82.65 116.15
N LEU A 243 -48.30 83.35 115.07
CA LEU A 243 -48.60 84.76 114.88
C LEU A 243 -50.12 85.01 114.89
N ALA A 244 -50.91 84.21 114.16
CA ALA A 244 -52.36 84.32 114.14
C ALA A 244 -53.00 84.06 115.52
N ARG A 245 -52.42 83.18 116.34
CA ARG A 245 -52.81 82.98 117.76
C ARG A 245 -52.44 84.19 118.61
N ALA A 246 -51.25 84.76 118.44
CA ALA A 246 -50.83 85.98 119.14
C ALA A 246 -51.72 87.18 118.76
N GLU A 247 -52.06 87.34 117.47
CA GLU A 247 -53.04 88.33 117.02
C GLU A 247 -54.44 88.07 117.58
N ALA A 248 -54.88 86.82 117.71
CA ALA A 248 -56.17 86.49 118.32
C ALA A 248 -56.20 86.91 119.81
N GLY A 249 -55.14 86.61 120.57
CA GLY A 249 -54.98 87.11 121.93
C GLY A 249 -54.93 88.64 122.01
N ARG A 250 -54.24 89.30 121.05
CA ARG A 250 -54.23 90.77 120.90
C ARG A 250 -55.65 91.32 120.69
N ARG A 251 -56.43 90.72 119.79
CA ARG A 251 -57.84 91.07 119.52
C ARG A 251 -58.74 90.86 120.74
N GLU A 252 -58.46 89.85 121.55
CA GLU A 252 -59.19 89.61 122.81
C GLU A 252 -58.87 90.66 123.88
N LEU A 253 -57.61 91.12 123.96
CA LEU A 253 -57.22 92.25 124.81
C LEU A 253 -57.81 93.58 124.32
N GLU A 254 -57.83 93.81 123.00
CA GLU A 254 -58.52 94.98 122.40
C GLU A 254 -60.02 94.98 122.71
N PHE A 255 -60.68 93.82 122.71
CA PHE A 255 -62.09 93.69 123.10
C PHE A 255 -62.33 94.06 124.58
N ARG A 256 -61.44 93.64 125.48
CA ARG A 256 -61.49 94.02 126.91
C ARG A 256 -61.25 95.51 127.14
N LEU A 257 -60.44 96.15 126.29
CA LEU A 257 -60.21 97.60 126.33
C LEU A 257 -61.43 98.38 125.77
N GLY A 258 -62.09 97.83 124.73
CA GLY A 258 -63.32 98.36 124.17
C GLY A 258 -64.52 98.32 125.14
N SER A 259 -64.62 97.31 126.01
CA SER A 259 -65.70 97.27 127.02
C SER A 259 -65.55 98.38 128.07
N LEU A 260 -64.32 98.66 128.51
CA LEU A 260 -64.01 99.78 129.40
C LEU A 260 -64.33 101.14 128.75
N GLN A 261 -64.01 101.32 127.46
CA GLN A 261 -64.41 102.52 126.73
C GLN A 261 -65.94 102.65 126.62
N SER A 262 -66.68 101.55 126.41
CA SER A 262 -68.15 101.58 126.30
C SER A 262 -68.90 102.03 127.56
N ALA A 263 -68.24 102.04 128.72
CA ALA A 263 -68.73 102.66 129.95
C ALA A 263 -68.52 104.19 129.95
N LEU A 264 -67.39 104.68 129.42
CA LEU A 264 -67.04 106.10 129.39
C LEU A 264 -67.77 106.88 128.29
N THR A 265 -68.06 106.29 127.14
CA THR A 265 -68.74 107.01 126.02
C THR A 265 -70.24 107.25 126.27
N ARG A 266 -70.77 106.94 127.46
CA ARG A 266 -72.15 107.23 127.85
C ARG A 266 -72.32 108.60 128.55
N THR A 267 -71.22 109.32 128.80
CA THR A 267 -71.22 110.65 129.46
C THR A 267 -70.62 111.77 128.61
N LEU A 268 -69.98 111.47 127.48
CA LEU A 268 -69.38 112.45 126.56
C LEU A 268 -69.76 112.14 125.12
N GLY A 269 -70.70 112.90 124.55
CA GLY A 269 -71.30 112.62 123.24
C GLY A 269 -70.74 113.46 122.08
N ILE A 270 -69.99 112.80 121.19
CA ILE A 270 -69.67 113.13 119.78
C ILE A 270 -69.54 111.72 119.13
N GLY A 271 -70.14 111.35 117.99
CA GLY A 271 -69.97 111.88 116.63
C GLY A 271 -68.75 111.24 115.94
N ALA A 272 -68.75 110.80 114.67
CA ALA A 272 -69.83 110.57 113.70
C ALA A 272 -69.31 109.71 112.51
N GLY A 273 -70.18 108.95 111.83
CA GLY A 273 -70.00 108.43 110.46
C GLY A 273 -68.92 107.35 110.20
N GLY A 274 -68.98 106.55 109.11
CA GLY A 274 -70.13 106.29 108.23
C GLY A 274 -69.78 105.70 106.84
N ARG A 275 -70.61 104.72 106.39
CA ARG A 275 -70.77 104.20 104.99
C ARG A 275 -69.64 103.29 104.46
N ARG A 276 -69.98 102.06 104.00
CA ARG A 276 -70.16 101.57 102.58
C ARG A 276 -68.84 101.43 101.79
N SER A 277 -68.62 100.44 100.91
CA SER A 277 -69.29 99.19 100.50
C SER A 277 -68.32 98.43 99.54
N ALA A 278 -68.40 97.13 99.23
CA ALA A 278 -69.30 96.01 99.60
C ALA A 278 -68.41 94.77 99.99
N SER A 279 -68.64 93.47 99.73
CA SER A 279 -69.66 92.66 99.04
C SER A 279 -69.76 91.25 99.66
N GLY A 280 -70.45 90.29 99.01
CA GLY A 280 -70.44 88.85 99.37
C GLY A 280 -69.46 88.02 98.52
N GLY A 281 -69.33 86.70 98.75
CA GLY A 281 -69.91 85.87 99.83
C GLY A 281 -69.98 84.36 99.50
N ARG A 282 -70.25 83.52 100.54
CA ARG A 282 -70.75 82.09 100.58
C ARG A 282 -70.31 81.08 99.48
N GLY A 283 -69.95 79.81 99.77
CA GLY A 283 -70.01 78.96 100.97
C GLY A 283 -69.19 77.66 100.77
N ARG A 284 -68.87 76.82 101.78
CA ARG A 284 -69.74 75.86 102.53
C ARG A 284 -70.37 74.78 101.61
N SER A 285 -70.33 73.45 101.85
CA SER A 285 -70.21 72.67 103.12
C SER A 285 -69.51 71.28 102.91
N PRO A 286 -69.77 70.15 103.64
CA PRO A 286 -68.99 69.79 104.85
C PRO A 286 -68.59 68.29 105.09
N ARG A 287 -67.70 68.07 106.08
CA ARG A 287 -67.69 66.98 107.12
C ARG A 287 -67.59 65.48 106.71
N GLY A 288 -66.56 64.79 107.22
CA GLY A 288 -66.52 63.32 107.33
C GLY A 288 -65.31 62.77 108.13
N SER A 289 -65.51 61.73 108.96
CA SER A 289 -64.52 60.96 109.76
C SER A 289 -65.15 59.57 110.09
N PRO A 290 -64.58 58.63 110.90
CA PRO A 290 -63.25 58.50 111.48
C PRO A 290 -62.55 57.11 111.17
N PRO A 291 -62.30 56.08 112.05
CA PRO A 291 -60.99 55.40 112.06
C PRO A 291 -60.93 53.83 112.18
N ALA A 292 -59.68 53.31 112.23
CA ALA A 292 -59.19 52.11 112.96
C ALA A 292 -59.14 50.69 112.31
N ALA A 293 -58.03 49.98 112.67
CA ALA A 293 -57.82 48.51 112.85
C ALA A 293 -57.66 47.51 111.67
N SER A 294 -56.46 46.88 111.63
CA SER A 294 -56.20 45.40 111.66
C SER A 294 -56.21 44.45 110.43
N TYR A 295 -55.07 43.72 110.30
CA TYR A 295 -54.85 42.29 109.94
C TYR A 295 -54.77 41.71 108.48
N SER A 296 -53.89 40.67 108.40
CA SER A 296 -53.83 39.48 107.49
C SER A 296 -53.39 39.52 105.99
N SER A 297 -52.13 39.12 105.75
CA SER A 297 -51.68 37.84 105.14
C SER A 297 -51.92 37.38 103.67
N ILE A 298 -50.79 37.01 103.01
CA ILE A 298 -50.50 35.78 102.20
C ILE A 298 -50.65 35.73 100.64
N THR A 299 -49.47 35.64 100.00
CA THR A 299 -48.97 34.99 98.75
C THR A 299 -49.76 34.78 97.43
N ARG A 300 -49.13 35.30 96.36
CA ARG A 300 -48.79 34.72 95.01
C ARG A 300 -49.90 34.42 93.96
N PRO A 301 -49.62 34.62 92.65
CA PRO A 301 -50.62 34.56 91.56
C PRO A 301 -50.53 33.31 90.66
N ARG A 302 -51.50 33.17 89.73
CA ARG A 302 -51.51 32.17 88.64
C ARG A 302 -52.09 32.78 87.34
N SER A 303 -51.43 32.55 86.20
CA SER A 303 -51.96 32.36 84.81
C SER A 303 -53.02 33.30 84.18
N LEU A 304 -52.89 33.60 82.87
CA LEU A 304 -53.72 33.00 81.78
C LEU A 304 -53.55 33.66 80.37
N SER A 305 -53.02 32.90 79.39
CA SER A 305 -53.56 32.72 78.00
C SER A 305 -53.69 33.96 77.04
N PRO A 306 -54.26 33.91 75.79
CA PRO A 306 -54.84 32.80 75.00
C PRO A 306 -54.62 32.75 73.44
N LEU A 307 -55.08 31.64 72.78
CA LEU A 307 -55.64 31.46 71.39
C LEU A 307 -54.86 30.80 70.20
N ARG A 308 -55.37 29.62 69.77
CA ARG A 308 -55.79 29.13 68.40
C ARG A 308 -54.77 28.87 67.24
N CYS A 309 -55.02 28.02 66.21
CA CYS A 309 -55.76 26.71 66.05
C CYS A 309 -55.77 26.16 64.57
N SER A 310 -55.36 24.90 64.31
CA SER A 310 -55.88 23.91 63.29
C SER A 310 -54.91 22.69 63.19
N LEU A 311 -55.26 21.41 63.46
CA LEU A 311 -56.13 20.43 62.75
C LEU A 311 -55.66 20.05 61.32
N SER A 312 -55.60 18.80 60.82
CA SER A 312 -55.72 17.38 61.30
C SER A 312 -55.55 16.44 60.04
N PRO A 313 -55.63 15.07 60.05
CA PRO A 313 -55.77 14.05 61.12
C PRO A 313 -54.80 12.80 61.04
N GLN A 314 -54.93 11.87 61.99
CA GLN A 314 -55.22 10.41 61.80
C GLN A 314 -54.31 9.34 62.48
N LYS A 315 -54.89 8.73 63.54
CA LYS A 315 -54.80 7.33 64.06
C LYS A 315 -53.51 6.71 64.66
N ASP A 316 -53.71 6.27 65.92
CA ASP A 316 -53.51 4.91 66.49
C ASP A 316 -52.11 4.25 66.40
N PHE A 317 -51.29 4.27 67.46
CA PHE A 317 -51.29 3.40 68.67
C PHE A 317 -50.50 2.07 68.55
N GLY A 318 -49.42 1.94 69.33
CA GLY A 318 -48.83 0.64 69.74
C GLY A 318 -49.67 -0.04 70.83
N GLY A 319 -49.39 -1.26 71.31
CA GLY A 319 -48.07 -1.83 71.65
C GLY A 319 -47.85 -1.69 73.17
N SER A 320 -47.45 -2.69 73.96
CA SER A 320 -46.88 -4.01 73.60
C SER A 320 -47.09 -5.08 74.70
N THR A 321 -46.69 -6.30 74.36
CA THR A 321 -46.17 -7.45 75.15
C THR A 321 -45.49 -7.12 76.51
N PRO A 322 -45.40 -8.07 77.47
CA PRO A 322 -44.49 -9.24 77.32
C PRO A 322 -44.95 -10.61 77.89
N ASP A 323 -44.34 -11.67 77.35
CA ASP A 323 -43.77 -12.90 77.95
C ASP A 323 -44.29 -13.40 79.33
N ASN A 324 -44.49 -14.71 79.60
CA ASN A 324 -43.75 -15.86 79.05
C ASN A 324 -44.45 -17.25 79.24
N THR A 325 -44.06 -18.23 78.40
CA THR A 325 -43.95 -19.68 78.66
C THR A 325 -45.12 -20.53 79.23
N LEU A 326 -45.86 -21.16 78.31
CA LEU A 326 -46.20 -22.61 78.19
C LEU A 326 -46.53 -23.49 79.43
N GLY A 327 -47.69 -24.19 79.37
CA GLY A 327 -48.04 -25.38 80.17
C GLY A 327 -49.17 -26.21 79.50
N CYS A 328 -49.13 -27.55 79.59
CA CYS A 328 -49.88 -28.44 78.68
C CYS A 328 -51.30 -28.89 79.13
N SER A 329 -52.27 -28.70 78.22
CA SER A 329 -53.36 -29.63 77.80
C SER A 329 -54.35 -30.31 78.79
N ARG A 330 -55.65 -29.92 78.65
CA ARG A 330 -56.90 -30.77 78.58
C ARG A 330 -57.33 -31.62 79.82
N PRO A 331 -58.62 -32.10 79.91
CA PRO A 331 -59.91 -31.55 79.40
C PRO A 331 -61.17 -31.75 80.33
N ILE A 332 -62.38 -31.39 79.84
CA ILE A 332 -63.76 -31.82 80.25
C ILE A 332 -64.52 -31.00 81.34
N SER A 333 -65.87 -30.96 81.18
CA SER A 333 -66.96 -30.19 81.86
C SER A 333 -67.65 -30.98 83.03
N PRO A 334 -68.86 -30.67 83.60
CA PRO A 334 -69.81 -29.51 83.47
C PRO A 334 -70.55 -28.99 84.78
N GLU A 335 -71.45 -27.99 84.62
CA GLU A 335 -72.79 -27.73 85.28
C GLU A 335 -73.09 -26.94 86.63
N GLN A 336 -74.10 -26.03 86.52
CA GLN A 336 -75.16 -25.45 87.43
C GLN A 336 -74.98 -24.79 88.85
N GLY A 337 -75.78 -23.73 89.17
CA GLY A 337 -76.29 -23.37 90.54
C GLY A 337 -76.55 -21.86 90.92
N ASP A 338 -77.69 -21.51 91.55
CA ASP A 338 -78.31 -20.15 91.77
C ASP A 338 -77.86 -19.23 92.98
N THR A 339 -78.78 -18.42 93.60
CA THR A 339 -78.58 -17.11 94.34
C THR A 339 -79.33 -17.02 95.74
N PRO A 340 -79.89 -15.92 96.39
CA PRO A 340 -79.80 -14.41 96.37
C PRO A 340 -79.88 -13.57 97.74
N LEU A 341 -79.48 -12.26 97.74
CA LEU A 341 -80.07 -11.06 98.48
C LEU A 341 -80.04 -10.93 100.07
N PRO A 342 -80.72 -9.96 100.81
CA PRO A 342 -80.65 -8.45 100.85
C PRO A 342 -80.81 -7.67 102.25
N MET A 343 -80.80 -6.30 102.24
CA MET A 343 -81.56 -5.30 103.11
C MET A 343 -81.19 -5.13 104.63
N PRO A 344 -81.81 -4.26 105.53
CA PRO A 344 -82.99 -3.33 105.47
C PRO A 344 -82.86 -1.88 106.13
N LEU A 345 -83.97 -1.32 106.70
CA LEU A 345 -84.38 0.12 106.88
C LEU A 345 -84.54 0.69 108.36
N PRO A 346 -85.71 1.20 108.89
CA PRO A 346 -86.06 2.66 109.12
C PRO A 346 -86.64 3.06 110.53
N GLU A 347 -87.50 4.13 110.58
CA GLU A 347 -88.69 4.43 111.48
C GLU A 347 -88.67 5.70 112.38
N LEU A 348 -89.80 6.25 112.90
CA LEU A 348 -91.07 6.77 112.29
C LEU A 348 -91.99 7.46 113.37
N ASP A 349 -92.93 8.37 113.00
CA ASP A 349 -94.15 8.77 113.78
C ASP A 349 -95.24 9.45 112.87
N PRO A 350 -96.28 10.19 113.33
CA PRO A 350 -97.69 9.78 113.17
C PRO A 350 -98.47 10.52 112.06
N GLU A 351 -97.90 10.66 110.86
CA GLU A 351 -98.66 11.12 109.67
C GLU A 351 -99.35 9.98 108.90
N THR A 352 -99.08 8.74 109.30
CA THR A 352 -99.51 7.48 108.67
C THR A 352 -101.01 7.30 108.49
N LEU A 353 -101.84 7.93 109.33
CA LEU A 353 -103.31 7.88 109.17
C LEU A 353 -103.82 8.64 107.92
N ARG A 354 -102.96 9.40 107.23
CA ARG A 354 -103.22 9.95 105.87
C ARG A 354 -102.59 9.13 104.73
N CYS A 355 -102.00 7.97 105.01
CA CYS A 355 -101.42 7.10 103.98
C CYS A 355 -102.46 6.13 103.40
N GLY A 356 -103.22 5.41 104.25
CA GLY A 356 -104.16 4.36 103.82
C GLY A 356 -105.27 4.75 102.83
N LEU A 357 -105.48 6.05 102.58
CA LEU A 357 -106.39 6.56 101.54
C LEU A 357 -105.73 6.80 100.16
N ARG A 358 -104.41 6.66 100.05
CA ARG A 358 -103.65 6.70 98.78
C ARG A 358 -103.37 5.30 98.24
N ASP A 359 -103.14 4.34 99.12
CA ASP A 359 -102.64 3.01 98.74
C ASP A 359 -103.64 2.25 97.84
N PHE A 360 -104.94 2.36 98.13
CA PHE A 360 -106.03 1.76 97.32
C PHE A 360 -106.11 2.26 95.86
N LEU A 361 -105.49 3.41 95.53
CA LEU A 361 -105.43 3.93 94.15
C LEU A 361 -104.18 3.44 93.38
N GLN A 362 -103.27 2.72 94.03
CA GLN A 362 -102.10 2.14 93.39
C GLN A 362 -102.41 0.76 92.80
N GLU A 363 -103.04 -0.13 93.57
CA GLU A 363 -103.35 -1.52 93.20
C GLU A 363 -104.10 -1.63 91.86
N LEU A 364 -105.06 -0.73 91.61
CA LEU A 364 -105.87 -0.70 90.38
C LEU A 364 -105.04 -0.51 89.09
N ARG A 365 -103.80 -0.01 89.19
CA ARG A 365 -102.90 0.20 88.05
C ARG A 365 -102.03 -1.00 87.72
N GLU A 366 -101.85 -1.91 88.67
CA GLU A 366 -100.92 -3.02 88.55
C GLU A 366 -101.56 -4.18 87.79
N ALA A 367 -102.79 -4.56 88.17
CA ALA A 367 -103.60 -5.56 87.45
C ALA A 367 -103.91 -5.25 85.97
N GLN A 368 -103.59 -4.05 85.46
CA GLN A 368 -103.70 -3.72 84.04
C GLN A 368 -102.47 -4.14 83.21
N ARG A 369 -101.31 -4.36 83.84
CA ARG A 369 -100.06 -4.72 83.13
C ARG A 369 -100.00 -6.20 82.77
N ASP A 370 -100.26 -7.05 83.75
CA ASP A 370 -100.13 -8.51 83.69
C ASP A 370 -100.88 -9.15 82.50
N ARG A 371 -102.03 -8.56 82.14
CA ARG A 371 -102.87 -8.97 81.01
C ARG A 371 -102.15 -8.91 79.66
N ASP A 372 -101.27 -7.93 79.47
CA ASP A 372 -100.68 -7.65 78.15
C ASP A 372 -99.39 -8.45 77.90
N GLU A 373 -98.68 -8.87 78.95
CA GLU A 373 -97.54 -9.79 78.85
C GLU A 373 -97.96 -11.18 78.33
N ALA A 374 -99.09 -11.71 78.79
CA ALA A 374 -99.61 -13.02 78.39
C ALA A 374 -99.84 -13.15 76.87
N ARG A 375 -100.11 -12.03 76.18
CA ARG A 375 -100.28 -12.01 74.71
C ARG A 375 -98.98 -12.18 73.95
N CYS A 376 -97.85 -11.78 74.52
CA CYS A 376 -96.54 -11.86 73.86
C CYS A 376 -96.04 -13.31 73.78
N GLN A 377 -96.31 -14.11 74.82
CA GLN A 377 -95.89 -15.52 74.90
C GLN A 377 -96.53 -16.39 73.80
N LEU A 378 -97.82 -16.20 73.54
CA LEU A 378 -98.59 -16.98 72.56
C LEU A 378 -98.04 -16.85 71.13
N GLY A 379 -97.47 -15.69 70.79
CA GLY A 379 -96.85 -15.44 69.48
C GLY A 379 -95.45 -16.05 69.29
N ALA A 380 -94.85 -16.65 70.32
CA ALA A 380 -93.55 -17.33 70.20
C ALA A 380 -93.71 -18.75 69.61
N LEU A 381 -94.57 -19.56 70.24
CA LEU A 381 -94.74 -21.00 69.98
C LEU A 381 -95.14 -21.34 68.52
N GLN A 382 -95.75 -20.42 67.79
CA GLN A 382 -96.12 -20.67 66.38
C GLN A 382 -94.91 -20.76 65.44
N ARG A 383 -93.78 -20.11 65.75
CA ARG A 383 -92.61 -20.07 64.86
C ARG A 383 -91.80 -21.36 64.92
N GLU A 384 -91.65 -21.91 66.12
CA GLU A 384 -90.95 -23.18 66.41
C GLU A 384 -91.55 -24.35 65.59
N LEU A 385 -92.86 -24.33 65.34
CA LEU A 385 -93.54 -25.36 64.56
C LEU A 385 -93.20 -25.31 63.06
N GLU A 386 -92.99 -24.11 62.50
CA GLU A 386 -92.67 -23.94 61.08
C GLU A 386 -91.23 -24.40 60.79
N GLU A 387 -90.29 -24.09 61.68
CA GLU A 387 -88.87 -24.45 61.58
C GLU A 387 -88.65 -25.96 61.41
N VAL A 388 -89.27 -26.78 62.27
CA VAL A 388 -89.15 -28.25 62.23
C VAL A 388 -89.60 -28.86 60.90
N THR A 389 -90.59 -28.26 60.22
CA THR A 389 -91.06 -28.79 58.93
C THR A 389 -90.04 -28.60 57.81
N GLY A 390 -89.26 -27.52 57.84
CA GLY A 390 -88.19 -27.25 56.87
C GLY A 390 -87.00 -28.21 56.99
N GLU A 391 -86.73 -28.74 58.19
CA GLU A 391 -85.64 -29.69 58.42
C GLU A 391 -85.86 -31.03 57.71
N ARG A 392 -87.10 -31.55 57.71
CA ARG A 392 -87.46 -32.85 57.11
C ARG A 392 -87.18 -32.87 55.61
N ASP A 393 -87.67 -31.87 54.88
CA ASP A 393 -87.56 -31.85 53.42
C ASP A 393 -86.14 -31.48 52.99
N SER A 394 -85.40 -30.76 53.85
CA SER A 394 -83.95 -30.60 53.74
C SER A 394 -83.18 -31.92 53.87
N ALA A 395 -83.70 -32.92 54.59
CA ALA A 395 -83.06 -34.24 54.70
C ALA A 395 -83.32 -35.13 53.48
N GLN A 396 -84.57 -35.17 52.97
CA GLN A 396 -84.93 -35.99 51.80
C GLN A 396 -84.10 -35.63 50.56
N ASN A 397 -83.89 -34.34 50.31
CA ASN A 397 -83.10 -33.86 49.18
C ASN A 397 -81.61 -34.30 49.23
N ARG A 398 -81.03 -34.49 50.44
CA ARG A 398 -79.63 -34.94 50.60
C ARG A 398 -79.42 -36.38 50.10
N LEU A 399 -80.42 -37.25 50.21
CA LEU A 399 -80.29 -38.65 49.78
C LEU A 399 -80.24 -38.79 48.25
N SER A 400 -81.09 -38.06 47.52
CA SER A 400 -81.06 -38.06 46.05
C SER A 400 -79.74 -37.47 45.50
N GLN A 401 -79.20 -36.44 46.17
CA GLN A 401 -77.90 -35.87 45.85
C GLN A 401 -76.77 -36.91 46.00
N LEU A 402 -76.77 -37.68 47.09
CA LEU A 402 -75.76 -38.73 47.33
C LEU A 402 -75.75 -39.82 46.24
N HIS A 403 -76.92 -40.26 45.75
CA HIS A 403 -76.95 -41.29 44.71
C HIS A 403 -76.32 -40.81 43.40
N ASN A 404 -76.65 -39.60 42.96
CA ASN A 404 -76.08 -39.03 41.73
C ASN A 404 -74.55 -38.89 41.83
N THR A 405 -74.04 -38.39 42.96
CA THR A 405 -72.58 -38.27 43.19
C THR A 405 -71.84 -39.61 43.11
N LEU A 406 -72.50 -40.73 43.42
CA LEU A 406 -71.90 -42.07 43.31
C LEU A 406 -71.75 -42.52 41.85
N GLN A 407 -72.72 -42.24 40.97
CA GLN A 407 -72.60 -42.54 39.55
C GLN A 407 -71.53 -41.65 38.89
N GLU A 408 -71.55 -40.34 39.20
CA GLU A 408 -70.53 -39.38 38.77
C GLU A 408 -69.11 -39.84 39.18
N CYS A 409 -68.95 -40.42 40.37
CA CYS A 409 -67.68 -41.01 40.82
C CYS A 409 -67.26 -42.26 40.02
N GLN A 410 -68.20 -43.08 39.51
CA GLN A 410 -67.87 -44.30 38.75
C GLN A 410 -67.52 -43.99 37.29
N GLU A 411 -68.26 -43.08 36.65
CA GLU A 411 -67.92 -42.57 35.32
C GLU A 411 -66.62 -41.75 35.39
N GLY A 412 -66.44 -40.97 36.45
CA GLY A 412 -65.20 -40.30 36.82
C GLY A 412 -64.00 -41.26 36.88
N LYS A 413 -64.13 -42.44 37.53
CA LYS A 413 -63.09 -43.47 37.56
C LYS A 413 -62.73 -43.99 36.17
N ARG A 414 -63.70 -44.41 35.35
CA ARG A 414 -63.42 -44.86 33.97
C ARG A 414 -62.76 -43.77 33.13
N GLY A 415 -63.17 -42.51 33.34
CA GLY A 415 -62.53 -41.34 32.76
C GLY A 415 -61.11 -41.09 33.28
N VAL A 416 -60.79 -41.43 34.54
CA VAL A 416 -59.41 -41.43 35.06
C VAL A 416 -58.60 -42.57 34.42
N ASP A 417 -59.12 -43.79 34.32
CA ASP A 417 -58.38 -44.92 33.76
C ASP A 417 -58.05 -44.74 32.26
N GLY A 418 -59.01 -44.22 31.48
CA GLY A 418 -58.78 -43.86 30.08
C GLY A 418 -57.75 -42.73 29.93
N ARG A 419 -57.81 -41.72 30.82
CA ARG A 419 -56.78 -40.66 30.89
C ARG A 419 -55.42 -41.22 31.31
N LEU A 420 -55.37 -42.18 32.25
CA LEU A 420 -54.13 -42.80 32.74
C LEU A 420 -53.44 -43.59 31.63
N SER A 421 -54.17 -44.41 30.88
CA SER A 421 -53.62 -45.12 29.71
C SER A 421 -53.10 -44.14 28.65
N SER A 422 -53.86 -43.07 28.36
CA SER A 422 -53.42 -42.00 27.45
C SER A 422 -52.15 -41.29 27.95
N THR A 423 -52.07 -40.92 29.24
CA THR A 423 -50.87 -40.28 29.80
C THR A 423 -49.68 -41.23 29.88
N GLN A 424 -49.88 -42.54 30.05
CA GLN A 424 -48.82 -43.55 29.98
C GLN A 424 -48.26 -43.67 28.55
N ALA A 425 -49.11 -43.71 27.52
CA ALA A 425 -48.65 -43.72 26.12
C ALA A 425 -47.90 -42.41 25.76
N MET A 426 -48.43 -41.26 26.18
CA MET A 426 -47.77 -39.97 26.00
C MET A 426 -46.43 -39.90 26.77
N LEU A 427 -46.36 -40.48 27.98
CA LEU A 427 -45.12 -40.56 28.76
C LEU A 427 -44.08 -41.44 28.08
N GLN A 428 -44.44 -42.60 27.54
CA GLN A 428 -43.53 -43.46 26.77
C GLN A 428 -42.99 -42.73 25.53
N GLN A 429 -43.85 -42.00 24.81
CA GLN A 429 -43.42 -41.16 23.69
C GLN A 429 -42.46 -40.04 24.14
N GLN A 430 -42.70 -39.41 25.28
CA GLN A 430 -41.79 -38.41 25.86
C GLN A 430 -40.47 -39.02 26.35
N GLU A 431 -40.47 -40.22 26.93
CA GLU A 431 -39.23 -40.92 27.25
C GLU A 431 -38.42 -41.24 25.98
N GLU A 432 -39.08 -41.58 24.87
CA GLU A 432 -38.41 -41.79 23.59
C GLU A 432 -37.84 -40.51 22.98
N THR A 433 -38.57 -39.39 22.99
CA THR A 433 -38.03 -38.10 22.53
C THR A 433 -36.86 -37.64 23.41
N VAL A 434 -36.96 -37.83 24.74
CA VAL A 434 -35.84 -37.61 25.67
C VAL A 434 -34.67 -38.54 25.34
N ARG A 435 -34.87 -39.84 25.09
CA ARG A 435 -33.79 -40.80 24.71
C ARG A 435 -33.16 -40.48 23.35
N ARG A 436 -33.88 -39.83 22.42
CA ARG A 436 -33.33 -39.32 21.15
C ARG A 436 -32.50 -38.06 21.40
N GLY A 437 -33.07 -37.07 22.09
CA GLY A 437 -32.38 -35.86 22.52
C GLY A 437 -31.16 -36.12 23.42
N GLU A 438 -31.16 -37.21 24.21
CA GLU A 438 -29.99 -37.71 24.97
C GLU A 438 -28.84 -38.12 24.06
N ARG A 439 -29.13 -38.81 22.95
CA ARG A 439 -28.12 -39.27 21.97
C ARG A 439 -27.57 -38.09 21.19
N GLU A 440 -28.45 -37.19 20.76
CA GLU A 440 -28.10 -35.93 20.09
C GLU A 440 -27.28 -35.02 21.03
N ARG A 441 -27.66 -34.91 22.31
CA ARG A 441 -26.87 -34.19 23.33
C ARG A 441 -25.48 -34.80 23.49
N ARG A 442 -25.33 -36.13 23.46
CA ARG A 442 -24.02 -36.80 23.53
C ARG A 442 -23.18 -36.50 22.29
N THR A 443 -23.71 -36.67 21.07
CA THR A 443 -22.95 -36.39 19.83
C THR A 443 -22.58 -34.91 19.70
N LEU A 444 -23.47 -33.98 20.10
CA LEU A 444 -23.16 -32.56 20.20
C LEU A 444 -22.10 -32.28 21.27
N THR A 445 -22.15 -32.96 22.42
CA THR A 445 -21.14 -32.82 23.49
C THR A 445 -19.76 -33.28 23.03
N ASP A 446 -19.67 -34.40 22.32
CA ASP A 446 -18.40 -34.90 21.80
C ASP A 446 -17.89 -34.03 20.63
N ARG A 447 -18.79 -33.49 19.80
CA ARG A 447 -18.43 -32.48 18.78
C ARG A 447 -17.95 -31.16 19.40
N VAL A 448 -18.51 -30.74 20.54
CA VAL A 448 -17.98 -29.61 21.32
C VAL A 448 -16.56 -29.92 21.81
N LYS A 449 -16.29 -31.10 22.37
CA LYS A 449 -14.92 -31.50 22.77
C LYS A 449 -13.93 -31.57 21.59
N GLU A 450 -14.39 -31.92 20.40
CA GLU A 450 -13.56 -31.85 19.18
C GLU A 450 -13.21 -30.40 18.83
N LEU A 451 -14.21 -29.51 18.85
CA LEU A 451 -14.03 -28.08 18.57
C LEU A 451 -13.21 -27.37 19.65
N GLU A 452 -13.33 -27.76 20.92
CA GLU A 452 -12.49 -27.27 22.03
C GLU A 452 -11.01 -27.64 21.82
N ARG A 453 -10.72 -28.88 21.41
CA ARG A 453 -9.34 -29.30 21.09
C ARG A 453 -8.79 -28.58 19.86
N ALA A 454 -9.61 -28.44 18.80
CA ALA A 454 -9.23 -27.70 17.59
C ALA A 454 -9.00 -26.21 17.87
N LEU A 455 -9.78 -25.61 18.78
CA LEU A 455 -9.58 -24.25 19.27
C LEU A 455 -8.29 -24.14 20.08
N GLN A 456 -8.00 -25.10 20.97
CA GLN A 456 -6.76 -25.13 21.74
C GLN A 456 -5.52 -25.25 20.83
N THR A 457 -5.55 -26.09 19.78
CA THR A 457 -4.44 -26.15 18.80
C THR A 457 -4.32 -24.87 18.00
N ALA A 458 -5.43 -24.30 17.51
CA ALA A 458 -5.41 -23.02 16.81
C ALA A 458 -4.93 -21.87 17.72
N GLU A 459 -5.21 -21.91 19.02
CA GLU A 459 -4.68 -20.97 20.00
C GLU A 459 -3.18 -21.14 20.25
N THR A 460 -2.64 -22.37 20.31
CA THR A 460 -1.20 -22.57 20.48
C THR A 460 -0.44 -22.21 19.20
N GLU A 461 -0.99 -22.49 18.01
CA GLU A 461 -0.46 -22.03 16.72
C GLU A 461 -0.51 -20.49 16.61
N LYS A 462 -1.60 -19.85 17.07
CA LYS A 462 -1.71 -18.39 17.15
C LYS A 462 -0.68 -17.79 18.12
N LYS A 463 -0.46 -18.41 19.29
CA LYS A 463 0.58 -17.99 20.25
C LYS A 463 1.97 -18.16 19.64
N HIS A 464 2.24 -19.28 18.98
CA HIS A 464 3.52 -19.55 18.32
C HIS A 464 3.82 -18.57 17.17
N THR A 465 2.83 -18.26 16.32
CA THR A 465 2.97 -17.27 15.25
C THR A 465 3.08 -15.85 15.79
N GLN A 466 2.36 -15.50 16.86
CA GLN A 466 2.54 -14.23 17.59
C GLN A 466 3.97 -14.10 18.17
N ASP A 467 4.56 -15.19 18.67
CA ASP A 467 5.94 -15.23 19.16
C ASP A 467 7.00 -15.20 18.04
N GLN A 468 6.69 -15.75 16.86
CA GLN A 468 7.53 -15.56 15.67
C GLN A 468 7.49 -14.09 15.22
N LEU A 469 6.30 -13.48 15.17
CA LEU A 469 6.11 -12.07 14.81
C LEU A 469 6.76 -11.12 15.83
N SER A 470 6.74 -11.43 17.13
CA SER A 470 7.41 -10.61 18.15
C SER A 470 8.95 -10.68 18.02
N LYS A 471 9.50 -11.87 17.71
CA LYS A 471 10.93 -12.06 17.40
C LYS A 471 11.33 -11.35 16.10
N GLN A 472 10.51 -11.43 15.05
CA GLN A 472 10.74 -10.71 13.79
C GLN A 472 10.74 -9.20 14.01
N ARG A 473 9.74 -8.64 14.70
CA ARG A 473 9.70 -7.21 15.08
C ARG A 473 10.88 -6.77 15.93
N ALA A 474 11.34 -7.62 16.86
CA ALA A 474 12.55 -7.34 17.62
C ALA A 474 13.83 -7.37 16.76
N GLY A 475 13.84 -8.14 15.67
CA GLY A 475 14.86 -8.11 14.62
C GLY A 475 14.77 -6.85 13.75
N GLU A 476 13.58 -6.49 13.29
CA GLU A 476 13.30 -5.27 12.51
C GLU A 476 13.77 -4.02 13.28
N VAL A 477 13.42 -3.88 14.55
CA VAL A 477 13.85 -2.75 15.40
C VAL A 477 15.37 -2.69 15.59
N ARG A 478 16.07 -3.83 15.61
CA ARG A 478 17.54 -3.88 15.66
C ARG A 478 18.16 -3.43 14.33
N LEU A 479 17.67 -3.97 13.21
CA LEU A 479 18.10 -3.59 11.87
C LEU A 479 17.79 -2.12 11.55
N GLU A 480 16.68 -1.58 12.07
CA GLU A 480 16.38 -0.15 12.04
C GLU A 480 17.40 0.67 12.83
N ALA A 481 17.75 0.25 14.06
CA ALA A 481 18.74 0.95 14.87
C ALA A 481 20.14 0.92 14.22
N GLU A 482 20.52 -0.18 13.59
CA GLU A 482 21.74 -0.30 12.79
C GLU A 482 21.68 0.58 11.53
N ARG A 483 20.55 0.60 10.81
CA ARG A 483 20.34 1.49 9.65
C ARG A 483 20.31 2.97 10.04
N ARG A 484 19.90 3.33 11.26
CA ARG A 484 20.02 4.70 11.80
C ARG A 484 21.48 5.06 12.06
N ARG A 485 22.22 4.22 12.80
CA ARG A 485 23.67 4.39 13.03
C ARG A 485 24.49 4.50 11.73
N LEU A 486 24.14 3.71 10.71
CA LEU A 486 24.81 3.76 9.40
C LEU A 486 24.49 5.06 8.64
N ARG A 487 23.28 5.61 8.74
CA ARG A 487 22.97 6.96 8.23
C ARG A 487 23.73 8.04 9.00
N GLU A 488 23.71 8.01 10.33
CA GLU A 488 24.46 8.95 11.17
C GLU A 488 25.96 8.95 10.84
N ALA A 489 26.54 7.78 10.54
CA ALA A 489 27.92 7.63 10.10
C ALA A 489 28.18 8.17 8.68
N LEU A 490 27.21 8.03 7.78
CA LEU A 490 27.25 8.56 6.41
C LEU A 490 27.10 10.09 6.38
N GLU A 491 26.09 10.63 7.06
CA GLU A 491 25.88 12.07 7.26
C GLU A 491 27.14 12.71 7.87
N ALA A 492 27.77 12.05 8.85
CA ALA A 492 29.02 12.50 9.43
C ALA A 492 30.21 12.41 8.45
N ALA A 493 30.19 11.50 7.47
CA ALA A 493 31.21 11.40 6.41
C ALA A 493 31.03 12.48 5.34
N GLU A 494 29.80 12.74 4.92
CA GLU A 494 29.44 13.83 4.00
C GLU A 494 29.71 15.20 4.62
N ALA A 495 29.43 15.37 5.92
CA ALA A 495 29.81 16.54 6.70
C ALA A 495 31.35 16.70 6.87
N ARG A 496 32.15 15.64 6.68
CA ARG A 496 33.62 15.74 6.55
C ARG A 496 34.02 16.09 5.12
N GLY A 497 33.42 15.45 4.11
CA GLY A 497 33.68 15.72 2.69
C GLY A 497 33.43 17.17 2.31
N THR A 498 32.27 17.72 2.67
CA THR A 498 31.92 19.14 2.45
C THR A 498 32.89 20.11 3.13
N ARG A 499 33.37 19.82 4.35
CA ARG A 499 34.42 20.63 5.02
C ARG A 499 35.75 20.57 4.27
N VAL A 500 36.14 19.40 3.79
CA VAL A 500 37.36 19.23 2.96
C VAL A 500 37.23 19.97 1.63
N GLU A 501 36.07 19.91 0.97
CA GLU A 501 35.81 20.70 -0.26
C GLU A 501 35.89 22.21 -0.02
N LEU A 502 35.31 22.71 1.08
CA LEU A 502 35.39 24.13 1.43
C LEU A 502 36.83 24.56 1.70
N GLY A 503 37.61 23.75 2.43
CA GLY A 503 39.04 23.97 2.61
C GLY A 503 39.80 23.97 1.28
N ARG A 504 39.53 23.01 0.40
CA ARG A 504 40.09 22.91 -0.96
C ARG A 504 39.79 24.17 -1.79
N ARG A 505 38.54 24.64 -1.78
CA ARG A 505 38.12 25.89 -2.47
C ARG A 505 38.78 27.15 -1.88
N SER A 506 39.00 27.21 -0.56
CA SER A 506 39.76 28.32 0.07
C SER A 506 41.20 28.34 -0.41
N LEU A 507 41.87 27.18 -0.39
CA LEU A 507 43.26 27.03 -0.86
C LEU A 507 43.40 27.31 -2.37
N GLU A 508 42.40 26.96 -3.19
CA GLU A 508 42.34 27.37 -4.60
C GLU A 508 42.26 28.90 -4.74
N GLY A 509 41.43 29.57 -3.93
CA GLY A 509 41.33 31.04 -3.92
C GLY A 509 42.57 31.75 -3.37
N GLU A 510 43.30 31.12 -2.45
CA GLU A 510 44.62 31.58 -1.98
C GLU A 510 45.68 31.41 -3.08
N LEU A 511 45.73 30.25 -3.74
CA LEU A 511 46.64 29.97 -4.85
C LEU A 511 46.37 30.85 -6.08
N GLN A 512 45.12 31.22 -6.35
CA GLN A 512 44.77 32.21 -7.38
C GLN A 512 45.29 33.61 -7.01
N ARG A 513 45.11 34.06 -5.76
CA ARG A 513 45.63 35.35 -5.27
C ARG A 513 47.17 35.40 -5.29
N LEU A 514 47.83 34.30 -4.93
CA LEU A 514 49.29 34.17 -5.02
C LEU A 514 49.78 34.19 -6.48
N LYS A 515 49.07 33.57 -7.42
CA LYS A 515 49.39 33.62 -8.86
C LYS A 515 49.25 35.02 -9.45
N LEU A 516 48.21 35.76 -9.07
CA LEU A 516 48.05 37.16 -9.49
C LEU A 516 49.18 38.02 -8.92
N SER A 517 49.44 37.93 -7.61
CA SER A 517 50.55 38.63 -6.95
C SER A 517 51.91 38.29 -7.57
N LEU A 518 52.15 37.03 -7.97
CA LEU A 518 53.35 36.64 -8.70
C LEU A 518 53.43 37.31 -10.08
N GLY A 519 52.34 37.32 -10.84
CA GLY A 519 52.27 38.01 -12.13
C GLY A 519 52.49 39.52 -12.03
N ASP A 520 51.94 40.16 -10.99
CA ASP A 520 52.18 41.58 -10.68
C ASP A 520 53.68 41.81 -10.39
N ARG A 521 54.34 40.93 -9.63
CA ARG A 521 55.79 40.98 -9.38
C ARG A 521 56.64 40.69 -10.61
N GLU A 522 56.21 39.78 -11.48
CA GLU A 522 56.88 39.51 -12.76
C GLU A 522 56.80 40.73 -13.68
N ALA A 523 55.66 41.43 -13.71
CA ALA A 523 55.49 42.70 -14.44
C ALA A 523 56.30 43.86 -13.81
N GLU A 524 56.34 43.98 -12.48
CA GLU A 524 57.24 44.93 -11.78
C GLU A 524 58.71 44.66 -12.16
N ASN A 525 59.15 43.41 -12.10
CA ASN A 525 60.52 43.01 -12.44
C ASN A 525 60.84 43.33 -13.90
N GLN A 526 59.96 42.98 -14.85
CA GLN A 526 60.12 43.31 -16.27
C GLN A 526 60.23 44.83 -16.47
N ALA A 527 59.34 45.63 -15.87
CA ALA A 527 59.40 47.09 -15.94
C ALA A 527 60.67 47.67 -15.28
N THR A 528 61.26 47.02 -14.27
CA THR A 528 62.58 47.42 -13.75
C THR A 528 63.74 47.01 -14.66
N GLN A 529 63.64 45.87 -15.34
CA GLN A 529 64.65 45.42 -16.32
C GLN A 529 64.64 46.33 -17.56
N GLU A 530 63.48 46.68 -18.10
CA GLU A 530 63.38 47.64 -19.22
C GLU A 530 63.99 49.01 -18.88
N ARG A 531 63.79 49.48 -17.62
CA ARG A 531 64.44 50.70 -17.12
C ARG A 531 65.95 50.53 -16.99
N HIS A 532 66.43 49.37 -16.53
CA HIS A 532 67.86 49.06 -16.45
C HIS A 532 68.49 49.03 -17.84
N ASP A 533 67.89 48.33 -18.80
CA ASP A 533 68.35 48.25 -20.19
C ASP A 533 68.33 49.63 -20.89
N ALA A 534 67.34 50.47 -20.57
CA ALA A 534 67.29 51.86 -21.04
C ALA A 534 68.42 52.72 -20.44
N LEU A 535 68.75 52.54 -19.15
CA LEU A 535 69.88 53.21 -18.51
C LEU A 535 71.22 52.71 -19.08
N LEU A 536 71.38 51.40 -19.32
CA LEU A 536 72.57 50.84 -19.98
C LEU A 536 72.77 51.43 -21.39
N LYS A 537 71.68 51.59 -22.17
CA LYS A 537 71.73 52.28 -23.47
C LYS A 537 72.13 53.74 -23.34
N GLN A 538 71.61 54.48 -22.35
CA GLN A 538 72.00 55.86 -22.08
C GLN A 538 73.47 55.98 -21.64
N VAL A 539 73.98 55.03 -20.85
CA VAL A 539 75.40 54.95 -20.48
C VAL A 539 76.27 54.69 -21.71
N ALA A 540 75.95 53.68 -22.54
CA ALA A 540 76.68 53.38 -23.76
C ALA A 540 76.64 54.54 -24.79
N GLU A 541 75.51 55.25 -24.90
CA GLU A 541 75.43 56.50 -25.66
C GLU A 541 76.35 57.59 -25.06
N GLY A 542 76.34 57.77 -23.73
CA GLY A 542 77.21 58.70 -23.02
C GLY A 542 78.69 58.41 -23.25
N GLU A 543 79.10 57.16 -23.10
CA GLU A 543 80.45 56.66 -23.41
C GLU A 543 80.80 56.91 -24.88
N SER A 544 79.88 56.63 -25.82
CA SER A 544 80.13 56.90 -27.24
C SER A 544 80.43 58.38 -27.49
N ARG A 545 79.69 59.29 -26.85
CA ARG A 545 79.88 60.75 -26.92
C ARG A 545 81.19 61.19 -26.23
N VAL A 546 81.57 60.55 -25.12
CA VAL A 546 82.89 60.76 -24.49
C VAL A 546 84.00 60.32 -25.45
N THR A 547 83.89 59.17 -26.12
CA THR A 547 84.92 58.76 -27.09
C THR A 547 84.95 59.62 -28.35
N SER A 548 83.83 60.22 -28.81
CA SER A 548 83.87 61.16 -29.94
C SER A 548 84.55 62.47 -29.52
N LEU A 549 84.21 63.02 -28.36
CA LEU A 549 84.86 64.20 -27.80
C LEU A 549 86.36 63.94 -27.53
N GLN A 550 86.75 62.76 -27.06
CA GLN A 550 88.16 62.40 -26.90
C GLN A 550 88.89 62.39 -28.25
N ARG A 551 88.31 61.80 -29.30
CA ARG A 551 88.91 61.84 -30.66
C ARG A 551 89.02 63.26 -31.21
N GLU A 552 88.10 64.17 -30.85
CA GLU A 552 88.20 65.58 -31.20
C GLU A 552 89.32 66.29 -30.41
N VAL A 553 89.45 66.03 -29.11
CA VAL A 553 90.58 66.50 -28.27
C VAL A 553 91.93 65.99 -28.79
N ASP A 554 92.02 64.71 -29.15
CA ASP A 554 93.24 64.10 -29.71
C ASP A 554 93.58 64.72 -31.07
N ARG A 555 92.57 64.94 -31.93
CA ARG A 555 92.73 65.63 -33.22
C ARG A 555 93.18 67.07 -33.06
N LEU A 556 92.61 67.82 -32.12
CA LEU A 556 93.02 69.19 -31.81
C LEU A 556 94.44 69.23 -31.23
N SER A 557 94.80 68.27 -30.39
CA SER A 557 96.15 68.12 -29.83
C SER A 557 97.19 67.80 -30.90
N GLN A 558 96.86 66.91 -31.85
CA GLN A 558 97.73 66.63 -33.01
C GLN A 558 97.84 67.83 -33.97
N ALA A 559 96.77 68.62 -34.15
CA ALA A 559 96.82 69.85 -34.92
C ALA A 559 97.69 70.91 -34.23
N LEU A 560 97.63 71.00 -32.90
CA LEU A 560 98.48 71.87 -32.10
C LEU A 560 99.96 71.45 -32.15
N SER A 561 100.26 70.14 -32.03
CA SER A 561 101.63 69.62 -32.20
C SER A 561 102.18 69.97 -33.58
N LYS A 562 101.42 69.72 -34.65
CA LYS A 562 101.83 70.07 -36.03
C LYS A 562 101.99 71.57 -36.26
N ALA A 563 101.22 72.41 -35.57
CA ALA A 563 101.41 73.86 -35.58
C ALA A 563 102.71 74.25 -34.85
N GLN A 564 103.02 73.64 -33.71
CA GLN A 564 104.27 73.86 -32.96
C GLN A 564 105.49 73.35 -33.72
N GLU A 565 105.44 72.15 -34.31
CA GLU A 565 106.45 71.59 -35.21
C GLU A 565 106.69 72.50 -36.43
N GLY A 566 105.61 73.03 -37.03
CA GLY A 566 105.68 74.01 -38.11
C GLY A 566 106.34 75.32 -37.67
N GLU A 567 106.02 75.81 -36.47
CA GLU A 567 106.61 77.02 -35.90
C GLU A 567 108.11 76.84 -35.57
N VAL A 568 108.51 75.67 -35.05
CA VAL A 568 109.92 75.29 -34.84
C VAL A 568 110.65 75.18 -36.18
N CYS A 569 110.07 74.51 -37.17
CA CYS A 569 110.66 74.39 -38.50
C CYS A 569 110.81 75.75 -39.21
N LEU A 570 109.91 76.72 -38.93
CA LEU A 570 110.05 78.11 -39.38
C LEU A 570 111.15 78.89 -38.62
N ARG A 571 111.39 78.60 -37.33
CA ARG A 571 112.53 79.13 -36.55
C ARG A 571 113.86 78.59 -37.06
N GLU A 572 113.96 77.29 -37.32
CA GLU A 572 115.16 76.63 -37.87
C GLU A 572 115.46 77.08 -39.31
N LYS A 573 114.42 77.31 -40.13
CA LYS A 573 114.58 77.93 -41.46
C LYS A 573 115.06 79.39 -41.35
N ASN A 574 114.59 80.17 -40.38
CA ASN A 574 115.15 81.50 -40.11
C ASN A 574 116.63 81.43 -39.71
N GLN A 575 117.01 80.51 -38.82
CA GLN A 575 118.42 80.37 -38.41
C GLN A 575 119.33 79.91 -39.56
N SER A 576 118.92 78.94 -40.37
CA SER A 576 119.70 78.47 -41.53
C SER A 576 119.77 79.49 -42.68
N LEU A 577 118.72 80.29 -42.90
CA LEU A 577 118.80 81.46 -43.78
C LEU A 577 119.74 82.55 -43.23
N SER A 578 119.78 82.73 -41.91
CA SER A 578 120.71 83.69 -41.27
C SER A 578 122.17 83.23 -41.36
N GLN A 579 122.43 81.92 -41.24
CA GLN A 579 123.76 81.34 -41.36
C GLN A 579 124.27 81.33 -42.81
N SER A 580 123.44 80.95 -43.78
CA SER A 580 123.82 80.99 -45.21
C SER A 580 124.06 82.41 -45.73
N LEU A 581 123.36 83.43 -45.20
CA LEU A 581 123.67 84.84 -45.45
C LEU A 581 125.08 85.23 -44.94
N GLN A 582 125.47 84.72 -43.76
CA GLN A 582 126.79 84.94 -43.18
C GLN A 582 127.90 84.33 -44.05
N GLU A 583 127.71 83.09 -44.52
CA GLU A 583 128.67 82.37 -45.37
C GLU A 583 128.80 82.99 -46.77
N ALA A 584 127.69 83.41 -47.38
CA ALA A 584 127.70 84.14 -48.65
C ALA A 584 128.51 85.45 -48.57
N THR A 585 128.44 86.14 -47.42
CA THR A 585 129.19 87.38 -47.19
C THR A 585 130.70 87.14 -47.16
N VAL A 586 131.16 86.02 -46.57
CA VAL A 586 132.58 85.63 -46.57
C VAL A 586 133.05 85.23 -47.99
N ALA A 587 132.25 84.42 -48.70
CA ALA A 587 132.59 83.93 -50.04
C ALA A 587 132.75 85.04 -51.10
N HIS A 588 132.04 86.16 -50.94
CA HIS A 588 132.15 87.32 -51.83
C HIS A 588 133.55 87.98 -51.77
N SER A 589 134.18 88.02 -50.60
CA SER A 589 135.50 88.65 -50.41
C SER A 589 136.66 87.90 -51.10
N ALA A 590 136.61 86.56 -51.12
CA ALA A 590 137.70 85.73 -51.64
C ALA A 590 137.68 85.56 -53.18
N THR A 591 136.55 85.84 -53.82
CA THR A 591 136.34 85.60 -55.26
C THR A 591 136.78 86.77 -56.15
N GLN A 592 136.81 87.99 -55.62
CA GLN A 592 137.20 89.19 -56.35
C GLN A 592 138.67 89.17 -56.83
N GLY A 593 139.57 88.52 -56.09
CA GLY A 593 141.00 88.46 -56.41
C GLY A 593 141.41 87.43 -57.49
N ARG A 594 140.54 86.47 -57.85
CA ARG A 594 140.87 85.40 -58.82
C ARG A 594 140.29 85.63 -60.22
N LEU A 595 139.37 86.56 -60.39
CA LEU A 595 138.66 86.79 -61.67
C LEU A 595 139.56 87.40 -62.76
N VAL A 596 140.58 88.19 -62.36
CA VAL A 596 141.58 88.78 -63.26
C VAL A 596 142.59 87.74 -63.78
N ALA A 597 142.87 86.71 -62.98
CA ALA A 597 143.85 85.66 -63.28
C ALA A 597 143.27 84.55 -64.19
N LEU A 598 142.58 85.00 -65.25
CA LEU A 598 142.20 84.25 -66.45
C LEU A 598 141.01 83.27 -66.27
N GLN A 599 139.86 83.42 -66.95
CA GLN A 599 139.57 84.12 -68.22
C GLN A 599 140.47 83.70 -69.41
N LYS A 600 141.18 82.57 -69.23
CA LYS A 600 142.05 81.80 -70.12
C LYS A 600 142.59 80.64 -69.24
N THR A 601 141.95 79.48 -69.14
CA THR A 601 141.46 78.74 -70.32
C THR A 601 140.24 77.83 -70.12
N LEU A 602 140.17 76.75 -69.34
CA LEU A 602 140.67 76.50 -67.98
C LEU A 602 139.61 75.83 -67.07
N GLY A 603 138.57 75.10 -67.51
CA GLY A 603 138.30 74.46 -68.80
C GLY A 603 137.89 73.00 -68.60
N LEU A 604 136.76 72.60 -69.19
CA LEU A 604 136.30 71.21 -69.39
C LEU A 604 135.97 70.35 -68.15
N ALA A 605 136.53 70.63 -66.97
CA ALA A 605 136.44 69.76 -65.78
C ALA A 605 135.08 69.74 -65.02
N GLU A 606 134.08 70.51 -65.45
CA GLU A 606 132.85 70.72 -64.65
C GLU A 606 131.74 69.66 -64.83
N GLN A 607 131.86 68.75 -65.80
CA GLN A 607 130.75 67.85 -66.16
C GLN A 607 130.67 66.57 -65.31
N ASP A 608 131.80 65.94 -64.97
CA ASP A 608 131.81 64.61 -64.32
C ASP A 608 131.38 64.61 -62.85
N ARG A 609 131.41 65.76 -62.16
CA ARG A 609 131.20 65.87 -60.72
C ARG A 609 129.77 65.54 -60.24
N ARG A 610 128.78 65.48 -61.15
CA ARG A 610 127.35 65.37 -60.76
C ARG A 610 126.84 63.95 -60.54
N HIS A 611 127.37 62.93 -61.21
CA HIS A 611 126.75 61.59 -61.27
C HIS A 611 127.06 60.64 -60.10
N LEU A 612 128.02 60.95 -59.22
CA LEU A 612 128.50 59.99 -58.21
C LEU A 612 127.90 60.17 -56.80
N GLN A 613 127.27 61.31 -56.50
CA GLN A 613 126.75 61.59 -55.16
C GLN A 613 125.45 60.80 -54.86
N GLU A 614 124.54 60.72 -55.84
CA GLU A 614 123.17 60.22 -55.66
C GLU A 614 123.08 58.73 -55.26
N ARG A 615 124.14 57.95 -55.52
CA ARG A 615 124.15 56.49 -55.30
C ARG A 615 124.43 56.06 -53.86
N VAL A 616 124.90 56.96 -52.99
CA VAL A 616 125.33 56.61 -51.62
C VAL A 616 124.18 56.73 -50.61
N ASP A 617 123.34 57.75 -50.75
CA ASP A 617 122.32 58.07 -49.75
C ASP A 617 121.13 57.08 -49.77
N GLY A 618 120.74 56.60 -50.96
CA GLY A 618 119.67 55.60 -51.12
C GLY A 618 119.93 54.26 -50.42
N ALA A 619 121.19 53.90 -50.17
CA ALA A 619 121.57 52.66 -49.49
C ALA A 619 121.44 52.72 -47.95
N ARG A 620 121.25 53.92 -47.37
CA ARG A 620 121.17 54.11 -45.91
C ARG A 620 119.74 54.13 -45.37
N VAL A 621 118.77 54.59 -46.17
CA VAL A 621 117.35 54.68 -45.81
C VAL A 621 116.73 53.27 -45.62
N SER A 622 116.99 52.36 -46.55
CA SER A 622 116.42 51.01 -46.56
C SER A 622 116.73 50.18 -45.31
N LEU A 623 117.91 50.38 -44.70
CA LEU A 623 118.31 49.67 -43.47
C LEU A 623 117.58 50.19 -42.22
N THR A 624 117.23 51.48 -42.17
CA THR A 624 116.44 52.04 -41.06
C THR A 624 114.98 51.60 -41.10
N ASP A 625 114.40 51.46 -42.29
CA ASP A 625 112.99 51.09 -42.42
C ASP A 625 112.76 49.59 -42.16
N GLY A 626 113.72 48.72 -42.49
CA GLY A 626 113.69 47.31 -42.10
C GLY A 626 113.59 47.10 -40.57
N LYS A 627 114.25 47.95 -39.78
CA LYS A 627 114.17 47.88 -38.30
C LYS A 627 112.81 48.35 -37.76
N ARG A 628 112.23 49.39 -38.36
CA ARG A 628 110.86 49.87 -38.04
C ARG A 628 109.80 48.84 -38.40
N GLY A 629 109.98 48.12 -39.51
CA GLY A 629 109.12 47.00 -39.90
C GLY A 629 109.11 45.88 -38.85
N MET A 630 110.27 45.55 -38.26
CA MET A 630 110.36 44.47 -37.26
C MET A 630 109.66 44.82 -35.93
N THR A 631 109.72 46.07 -35.46
CA THR A 631 108.97 46.49 -34.26
C THR A 631 107.47 46.51 -34.52
N ALA A 632 107.03 47.07 -35.66
CA ALA A 632 105.62 47.09 -36.05
C ALA A 632 105.04 45.67 -36.21
N LEU A 633 105.82 44.71 -36.74
CA LEU A 633 105.42 43.30 -36.79
C LEU A 633 105.30 42.66 -35.41
N THR A 634 106.15 43.05 -34.45
CA THR A 634 106.11 42.52 -33.07
C THR A 634 104.87 43.04 -32.33
N GLU A 635 104.58 44.34 -32.44
CA GLU A 635 103.35 44.97 -31.92
C GLU A 635 102.10 44.35 -32.57
N ARG A 636 102.16 44.05 -33.88
CA ARG A 636 101.07 43.39 -34.61
C ARG A 636 100.82 41.95 -34.13
N VAL A 637 101.86 41.20 -33.77
CA VAL A 637 101.71 39.87 -33.16
C VAL A 637 101.06 39.97 -31.79
N GLN A 638 101.44 40.96 -30.97
CA GLN A 638 100.82 41.17 -29.65
C GLN A 638 99.35 41.62 -29.76
N SER A 639 99.01 42.51 -30.72
CA SER A 639 97.61 42.89 -30.96
C SER A 639 96.79 41.65 -31.36
N LEU A 640 97.27 40.87 -32.31
CA LEU A 640 96.62 39.63 -32.76
C LEU A 640 96.48 38.58 -31.64
N GLN A 641 97.42 38.50 -30.70
CA GLN A 641 97.29 37.65 -29.51
C GLN A 641 96.18 38.12 -28.57
N THR A 642 96.03 39.43 -28.36
CA THR A 642 94.91 39.97 -27.55
C THR A 642 93.56 39.90 -28.26
N GLU A 643 93.54 40.07 -29.59
CA GLU A 643 92.35 39.86 -30.43
C GLU A 643 91.92 38.38 -30.41
N LEU A 644 92.88 37.45 -30.43
CA LEU A 644 92.64 36.01 -30.31
C LEU A 644 92.00 35.65 -28.96
N THR A 645 92.59 36.05 -27.82
CA THR A 645 92.03 35.69 -26.51
C THR A 645 90.66 36.33 -26.25
N GLN A 646 90.40 37.54 -26.78
CA GLN A 646 89.06 38.13 -26.78
C GLN A 646 88.07 37.36 -27.67
N SER A 647 88.53 36.83 -28.81
CA SER A 647 87.69 35.98 -29.67
C SER A 647 87.39 34.61 -29.04
N GLU A 648 88.33 34.05 -28.26
CA GLU A 648 88.16 32.80 -27.51
C GLU A 648 87.18 32.97 -26.35
N LEU A 649 87.24 34.09 -25.62
CA LEU A 649 86.27 34.42 -24.58
C LEU A 649 84.86 34.55 -25.16
N ARG A 650 84.69 35.34 -26.23
CA ARG A 650 83.42 35.51 -26.94
C ARG A 650 82.90 34.20 -27.53
N ARG A 651 83.79 33.32 -28.00
CA ARG A 651 83.42 31.96 -28.44
C ARG A 651 82.87 31.14 -27.27
N GLY A 652 83.50 31.20 -26.09
CA GLY A 652 83.01 30.54 -24.88
C GLY A 652 81.65 31.06 -24.41
N GLU A 653 81.42 32.38 -24.46
CA GLU A 653 80.14 33.02 -24.16
C GLU A 653 79.05 32.53 -25.12
N LEU A 654 79.30 32.59 -26.44
CA LEU A 654 78.38 32.10 -27.47
C LEU A 654 78.16 30.58 -27.41
N GLU A 655 79.16 29.79 -27.01
CA GLU A 655 79.02 28.34 -26.79
C GLU A 655 78.15 28.04 -25.56
N ALA A 656 78.18 28.87 -24.51
CA ALA A 656 77.28 28.77 -23.36
C ALA A 656 75.84 29.17 -23.70
N GLU A 657 75.65 30.27 -24.46
CA GLU A 657 74.32 30.65 -24.99
C GLU A 657 73.75 29.58 -25.94
N LEU A 658 74.60 29.00 -26.79
CA LEU A 658 74.22 27.90 -27.67
C LEU A 658 73.85 26.64 -26.88
N ALA A 659 74.58 26.30 -25.80
CA ALA A 659 74.23 25.19 -24.92
C ALA A 659 72.88 25.42 -24.23
N HIS A 660 72.65 26.61 -23.67
CA HIS A 660 71.40 26.96 -23.00
C HIS A 660 70.20 26.95 -23.95
N THR A 661 70.34 27.55 -25.14
CA THR A 661 69.28 27.54 -26.17
C THR A 661 69.02 26.13 -26.72
N GLN A 662 70.05 25.28 -26.86
CA GLN A 662 69.86 23.86 -27.17
C GLN A 662 69.15 23.08 -26.07
N GLU A 663 69.40 23.37 -24.79
CA GLU A 663 68.71 22.71 -23.68
C GLU A 663 67.25 23.16 -23.56
N ALA A 664 66.98 24.46 -23.70
CA ALA A 664 65.61 24.97 -23.83
C ALA A 664 64.87 24.37 -25.04
N LEU A 665 65.56 24.17 -26.17
CA LEU A 665 65.02 23.47 -27.33
C LEU A 665 64.75 21.99 -27.05
N ARG A 666 65.63 21.28 -26.31
CA ARG A 666 65.41 19.91 -25.86
C ARG A 666 64.16 19.81 -24.96
N GLN A 667 64.01 20.69 -23.97
CA GLN A 667 62.84 20.74 -23.08
C GLN A 667 61.53 21.08 -23.82
N ARG A 668 61.59 21.96 -24.84
CA ARG A 668 60.46 22.20 -25.74
C ARG A 668 60.15 20.97 -26.62
N SER A 669 61.17 20.26 -27.08
CA SER A 669 60.97 19.04 -27.89
C SER A 669 60.37 17.90 -27.06
N SER A 670 60.80 17.70 -25.81
CA SER A 670 60.23 16.67 -24.94
C SER A 670 58.76 16.97 -24.63
N SER A 671 58.43 18.20 -24.21
CA SER A 671 57.04 18.59 -23.95
C SER A 671 56.15 18.52 -25.20
N LEU A 672 56.66 18.86 -26.39
CA LEU A 672 55.95 18.62 -27.66
C LEU A 672 55.69 17.13 -27.91
N THR A 673 56.66 16.23 -27.67
CA THR A 673 56.40 14.78 -27.79
C THR A 673 55.42 14.24 -26.75
N GLU A 674 55.32 14.87 -25.57
CA GLU A 674 54.36 14.49 -24.52
C GLU A 674 52.94 14.92 -24.88
N VAL A 675 52.78 16.15 -25.37
CA VAL A 675 51.51 16.65 -25.92
C VAL A 675 51.10 15.85 -27.16
N GLN A 676 52.05 15.44 -28.01
CA GLN A 676 51.78 14.56 -29.15
C GLN A 676 51.32 13.16 -28.71
N ARG A 677 51.95 12.58 -27.66
CA ARG A 677 51.56 11.29 -27.09
C ARG A 677 50.18 11.35 -26.42
N SER A 678 49.86 12.40 -25.67
CA SER A 678 48.54 12.56 -25.05
C SER A 678 47.45 12.81 -26.09
N ALA A 679 47.73 13.59 -27.14
CA ALA A 679 46.82 13.76 -28.29
C ALA A 679 46.58 12.44 -29.05
N GLN A 680 47.60 11.59 -29.19
CA GLN A 680 47.46 10.25 -29.77
C GLN A 680 46.60 9.33 -28.89
N SER A 681 46.76 9.35 -27.56
CA SER A 681 45.89 8.61 -26.62
C SER A 681 44.43 9.06 -26.75
N ALA A 682 44.18 10.37 -26.66
CA ALA A 682 42.84 10.93 -26.79
C ALA A 682 42.18 10.57 -28.14
N GLN A 683 42.96 10.50 -29.22
CA GLN A 683 42.45 10.09 -30.54
C GLN A 683 42.14 8.57 -30.61
N THR A 684 42.93 7.69 -29.99
CA THR A 684 42.58 6.25 -29.94
C THR A 684 41.39 5.99 -29.02
N GLU A 685 41.30 6.68 -27.89
CA GLU A 685 40.16 6.67 -26.99
C GLU A 685 38.88 7.13 -27.71
N ARG A 686 38.95 8.24 -28.46
CA ARG A 686 37.85 8.73 -29.32
C ARG A 686 37.41 7.68 -30.34
N VAL A 687 38.34 7.06 -31.09
CA VAL A 687 37.99 6.02 -32.07
C VAL A 687 37.30 4.85 -31.37
N SER A 688 37.79 4.40 -30.22
CA SER A 688 37.14 3.35 -29.43
C SER A 688 35.73 3.73 -28.96
N ALA A 689 35.48 5.01 -28.66
CA ALA A 689 34.15 5.52 -28.32
C ALA A 689 33.21 5.58 -29.53
N GLU A 690 33.70 6.01 -30.70
CA GLU A 690 32.92 5.96 -31.95
C GLU A 690 32.56 4.52 -32.36
N GLU A 691 33.46 3.56 -32.16
CA GLU A 691 33.19 2.14 -32.41
C GLU A 691 32.17 1.56 -31.44
N ARG A 692 32.26 1.88 -30.14
CA ARG A 692 31.23 1.52 -29.13
C ARG A 692 29.87 2.12 -29.52
N LEU A 693 29.82 3.38 -29.95
CA LEU A 693 28.60 4.04 -30.41
C LEU A 693 28.00 3.33 -31.64
N ARG A 694 28.82 3.03 -32.66
CA ARG A 694 28.40 2.25 -33.84
C ARG A 694 27.98 0.82 -33.48
N GLY A 695 28.50 0.25 -32.39
CA GLY A 695 28.06 -1.04 -31.84
C GLY A 695 26.68 -0.95 -31.20
N LEU A 696 26.47 0.02 -30.31
CA LEU A 696 25.20 0.29 -29.66
C LEU A 696 24.09 0.63 -30.67
N GLN A 697 24.37 1.42 -31.70
CA GLN A 697 23.43 1.70 -32.80
C GLN A 697 22.97 0.41 -33.53
N ARG A 698 23.87 -0.56 -33.72
CA ARG A 698 23.53 -1.87 -34.30
C ARG A 698 22.71 -2.73 -33.33
N ALA A 699 23.02 -2.71 -32.04
CA ALA A 699 22.24 -3.41 -31.02
C ALA A 699 20.79 -2.88 -30.93
N VAL A 700 20.62 -1.55 -30.91
CA VAL A 700 19.29 -0.90 -30.92
C VAL A 700 18.49 -1.28 -32.17
N ALA A 701 19.11 -1.27 -33.36
CA ALA A 701 18.45 -1.69 -34.60
C ALA A 701 18.03 -3.18 -34.57
N MET A 702 18.85 -4.06 -33.99
CA MET A 702 18.48 -5.47 -33.78
C MET A 702 17.31 -5.60 -32.80
N LEU A 703 17.36 -4.93 -31.65
CA LEU A 703 16.26 -4.92 -30.66
C LEU A 703 14.95 -4.41 -31.25
N GLU A 704 14.99 -3.41 -32.13
CA GLU A 704 13.80 -2.97 -32.85
C GLU A 704 13.21 -4.04 -33.76
N THR A 705 14.04 -4.87 -34.42
CA THR A 705 13.53 -6.00 -35.21
C THR A 705 12.96 -7.11 -34.34
N GLU A 706 13.64 -7.45 -33.23
CA GLU A 706 13.19 -8.49 -32.31
C GLU A 706 11.90 -8.09 -31.56
N LYS A 707 11.75 -6.80 -31.22
CA LYS A 707 10.48 -6.23 -30.75
C LYS A 707 9.36 -6.44 -31.76
N LYS A 708 9.59 -6.06 -33.03
CA LYS A 708 8.59 -6.20 -34.11
C LYS A 708 8.21 -7.66 -34.35
N ASP A 709 9.14 -8.61 -34.18
CA ASP A 709 8.85 -10.04 -34.27
C ASP A 709 8.19 -10.62 -33.01
N ALA A 710 8.47 -10.11 -31.81
CA ALA A 710 7.73 -10.44 -30.60
C ALA A 710 6.28 -9.94 -30.66
N GLU A 711 6.05 -8.72 -31.16
CA GLU A 711 4.71 -8.17 -31.44
C GLU A 711 3.94 -9.05 -32.44
N ARG A 712 4.59 -9.49 -33.53
CA ARG A 712 4.00 -10.44 -34.49
C ARG A 712 3.67 -11.80 -33.86
N GLN A 713 4.48 -12.29 -32.92
CA GLN A 713 4.22 -13.53 -32.18
C GLN A 713 3.05 -13.38 -31.20
N ALA A 714 2.96 -12.27 -30.46
CA ALA A 714 1.85 -11.98 -29.56
C ALA A 714 0.51 -11.94 -30.32
N VAL A 715 0.46 -11.29 -31.48
CA VAL A 715 -0.74 -11.24 -32.34
C VAL A 715 -1.13 -12.61 -32.90
N ARG A 716 -0.19 -13.56 -33.06
CA ARG A 716 -0.51 -14.95 -33.41
C ARG A 716 -1.12 -15.68 -32.21
N LEU A 717 -0.45 -15.63 -31.06
CA LEU A 717 -0.93 -16.27 -29.82
C LEU A 717 -2.30 -15.74 -29.37
N GLU A 718 -2.62 -14.47 -29.63
CA GLU A 718 -3.96 -13.92 -29.37
C GLU A 718 -5.03 -14.50 -30.33
N LYS A 719 -4.70 -14.68 -31.61
CA LYS A 719 -5.60 -15.37 -32.57
C LYS A 719 -5.81 -16.82 -32.17
N ASP A 720 -4.76 -17.53 -31.78
CA ASP A 720 -4.82 -18.93 -31.34
C ASP A 720 -5.65 -19.06 -30.04
N LYS A 721 -5.43 -18.16 -29.07
CA LYS A 721 -6.24 -18.04 -27.84
C LYS A 721 -7.71 -17.79 -28.13
N ASN A 722 -8.02 -16.93 -29.11
CA ASN A 722 -9.40 -16.64 -29.50
C ASN A 722 -10.02 -17.77 -30.34
N ALA A 723 -9.24 -18.53 -31.12
CA ALA A 723 -9.68 -19.77 -31.75
C ALA A 723 -10.01 -20.85 -30.71
N LEU A 724 -9.15 -21.03 -29.69
CA LEU A 724 -9.36 -21.96 -28.58
C LEU A 724 -10.60 -21.61 -27.74
N ARG A 725 -10.80 -20.32 -27.43
CA ARG A 725 -12.07 -19.81 -26.85
C ARG A 725 -13.26 -20.20 -27.71
N ASN A 726 -13.23 -19.91 -29.01
CA ASN A 726 -14.30 -20.27 -29.95
C ASN A 726 -14.53 -21.80 -30.06
N THR A 727 -13.55 -22.65 -29.75
CA THR A 727 -13.77 -24.11 -29.61
C THR A 727 -14.35 -24.51 -28.26
N LEU A 728 -13.94 -23.89 -27.16
CA LEU A 728 -14.51 -24.11 -25.83
C LEU A 728 -16.00 -23.73 -25.82
N ASP A 729 -16.32 -22.53 -26.30
CA ASP A 729 -17.65 -22.03 -26.61
C ASP A 729 -18.55 -23.01 -27.40
N LYS A 730 -17.96 -23.79 -28.32
CA LYS A 730 -18.68 -24.79 -29.11
C LYS A 730 -18.90 -26.07 -28.31
N VAL A 731 -17.90 -26.52 -27.56
CA VAL A 731 -17.98 -27.70 -26.68
C VAL A 731 -18.98 -27.44 -25.54
N GLU A 732 -19.01 -26.25 -24.94
CA GLU A 732 -19.98 -25.88 -23.92
C GLU A 732 -21.41 -25.84 -24.48
N ARG A 733 -21.62 -25.25 -25.67
CA ARG A 733 -22.92 -25.30 -26.37
C ARG A 733 -23.32 -26.72 -26.80
N GLN A 734 -22.37 -27.61 -27.07
CA GLN A 734 -22.64 -29.03 -27.32
C GLN A 734 -23.01 -29.77 -26.02
N LYS A 735 -22.28 -29.52 -24.92
CA LYS A 735 -22.55 -30.07 -23.58
C LYS A 735 -23.96 -29.71 -23.12
N LEU A 736 -24.34 -28.44 -23.19
CA LEU A 736 -25.69 -27.97 -22.88
C LEU A 736 -26.75 -28.67 -23.75
N LYS A 737 -26.51 -28.85 -25.06
CA LYS A 737 -27.43 -29.61 -25.93
C LYS A 737 -27.54 -31.09 -25.56
N THR A 738 -26.45 -31.74 -25.12
CA THR A 738 -26.51 -33.12 -24.62
C THR A 738 -27.19 -33.23 -23.26
N GLU A 739 -27.05 -32.21 -22.40
CA GLU A 739 -27.74 -32.12 -21.11
C GLU A 739 -29.25 -31.87 -21.30
N GLU A 740 -29.64 -30.97 -22.22
CA GLU A 740 -31.02 -30.82 -22.68
C GLU A 740 -31.58 -32.13 -23.26
N GLY A 741 -30.80 -32.82 -24.10
CA GLY A 741 -31.20 -34.12 -24.67
C GLY A 741 -31.42 -35.18 -23.60
N SER A 742 -30.51 -35.26 -22.62
CA SER A 742 -30.62 -36.15 -21.47
C SER A 742 -31.85 -35.81 -20.60
N MET A 743 -32.12 -34.52 -20.36
CA MET A 743 -33.31 -34.06 -19.64
C MET A 743 -34.61 -34.39 -20.38
N ARG A 744 -34.65 -34.27 -21.72
CA ARG A 744 -35.80 -34.68 -22.54
C ARG A 744 -36.02 -36.20 -22.47
N LEU A 745 -34.98 -36.99 -22.67
CA LEU A 745 -35.04 -38.45 -22.55
C LEU A 745 -35.42 -38.92 -21.13
N SER A 746 -34.97 -38.20 -20.09
CA SER A 746 -35.39 -38.42 -18.70
C SER A 746 -36.88 -38.11 -18.49
N ALA A 747 -37.38 -37.02 -19.06
CA ALA A 747 -38.80 -36.65 -18.99
C ALA A 747 -39.69 -37.59 -19.82
N GLU A 748 -39.21 -38.08 -20.97
CA GLU A 748 -39.87 -39.09 -21.80
C GLU A 748 -39.89 -40.46 -21.11
N LYS A 749 -38.76 -40.92 -20.57
CA LYS A 749 -38.72 -42.11 -19.71
C LYS A 749 -39.71 -41.97 -18.56
N GLY A 750 -39.68 -40.86 -17.83
CA GLY A 750 -40.62 -40.59 -16.74
C GLY A 750 -42.08 -40.46 -17.17
N ARG A 751 -42.41 -40.33 -18.47
CA ARG A 751 -43.77 -40.46 -19.03
C ARG A 751 -44.08 -41.91 -19.39
N LEU A 752 -43.12 -42.64 -19.99
CA LEU A 752 -43.25 -44.06 -20.32
C LEU A 752 -43.40 -44.91 -19.06
N ASP A 753 -42.61 -44.67 -18.01
CA ASP A 753 -42.73 -45.33 -16.70
C ASP A 753 -44.16 -45.16 -16.13
N ARG A 754 -44.74 -43.95 -16.25
CA ARG A 754 -46.15 -43.69 -15.87
C ARG A 754 -47.14 -44.43 -16.77
N SER A 755 -46.97 -44.36 -18.09
CA SER A 755 -47.82 -45.06 -19.06
C SER A 755 -47.76 -46.58 -18.93
N LEU A 756 -46.64 -47.12 -18.46
CA LEU A 756 -46.48 -48.53 -18.11
C LEU A 756 -47.28 -48.83 -16.84
N THR A 757 -47.14 -48.05 -15.77
CA THR A 757 -47.93 -48.28 -14.54
C THR A 757 -49.44 -48.14 -14.77
N THR A 758 -49.92 -47.30 -15.68
CA THR A 758 -51.34 -47.26 -16.05
C THR A 758 -51.74 -48.47 -16.88
N ALA A 759 -50.92 -48.91 -17.84
CA ALA A 759 -51.18 -50.14 -18.60
C ALA A 759 -51.15 -51.40 -17.71
N GLU A 760 -50.31 -51.44 -16.67
CA GLU A 760 -50.28 -52.50 -15.66
C GLU A 760 -51.54 -52.49 -14.77
N GLN A 761 -52.06 -51.31 -14.45
CA GLN A 761 -53.34 -51.15 -13.73
C GLN A 761 -54.53 -51.56 -14.61
N GLU A 762 -54.58 -51.07 -15.85
CA GLU A 762 -55.59 -51.45 -16.86
C GLU A 762 -55.55 -52.96 -17.15
N LEU A 763 -54.37 -53.59 -17.16
CA LEU A 763 -54.24 -55.04 -17.29
C LEU A 763 -54.77 -55.78 -16.05
N GLN A 764 -54.51 -55.29 -14.83
CA GLN A 764 -55.08 -55.86 -13.61
C GLN A 764 -56.61 -55.71 -13.57
N ASP A 765 -57.14 -54.56 -14.00
CA ASP A 765 -58.59 -54.35 -14.08
C ASP A 765 -59.24 -55.15 -15.21
N ALA A 766 -58.58 -55.32 -16.35
CA ALA A 766 -59.00 -56.24 -17.40
C ALA A 766 -58.98 -57.70 -16.91
N GLN A 767 -57.99 -58.12 -16.11
CA GLN A 767 -57.97 -59.45 -15.47
C GLN A 767 -59.12 -59.62 -14.46
N ARG A 768 -59.44 -58.59 -13.67
CA ARG A 768 -60.62 -58.57 -12.76
C ARG A 768 -61.93 -58.65 -13.55
N GLN A 769 -62.04 -57.92 -14.67
CA GLN A 769 -63.20 -57.97 -15.57
C GLN A 769 -63.32 -59.32 -16.27
N ILE A 770 -62.22 -59.94 -16.70
CA ILE A 770 -62.21 -61.30 -17.28
C ILE A 770 -62.68 -62.32 -16.24
N ALA A 771 -62.23 -62.23 -14.98
CA ALA A 771 -62.72 -63.11 -13.91
C ALA A 771 -64.23 -62.93 -13.64
N LEU A 772 -64.73 -61.69 -13.64
CA LEU A 772 -66.16 -61.38 -13.54
C LEU A 772 -66.96 -61.91 -14.74
N LEU A 773 -66.44 -61.73 -15.96
CA LEU A 773 -67.07 -62.24 -17.19
C LEU A 773 -67.01 -63.77 -17.28
N GLN A 774 -65.98 -64.43 -16.73
CA GLN A 774 -65.93 -65.88 -16.62
C GLN A 774 -66.99 -66.41 -15.64
N ALA A 775 -67.22 -65.72 -14.51
CA ALA A 775 -68.32 -66.06 -13.61
C ALA A 775 -69.69 -65.85 -14.29
N GLN A 776 -69.90 -64.70 -14.95
CA GLN A 776 -71.13 -64.42 -15.69
C GLN A 776 -71.34 -65.36 -16.87
N LEU A 777 -70.28 -65.80 -17.56
CA LEU A 777 -70.38 -66.81 -18.61
C LEU A 777 -70.75 -68.18 -18.03
N ALA A 778 -70.23 -68.58 -16.87
CA ALA A 778 -70.65 -69.83 -16.22
C ALA A 778 -72.13 -69.79 -15.77
N GLU A 779 -72.63 -68.63 -15.33
CA GLU A 779 -74.07 -68.41 -15.05
C GLU A 779 -74.90 -68.40 -16.35
N MET A 780 -74.43 -67.71 -17.38
CA MET A 780 -75.11 -67.62 -18.68
C MET A 780 -75.13 -68.95 -19.42
N GLU A 781 -74.08 -69.78 -19.35
CA GLU A 781 -74.05 -71.14 -19.90
C GLU A 781 -75.07 -72.04 -19.19
N GLN A 782 -75.19 -71.95 -17.87
CA GLN A 782 -76.25 -72.64 -17.12
C GLN A 782 -77.65 -72.19 -17.62
N SER A 783 -77.86 -70.90 -17.87
CA SER A 783 -79.11 -70.38 -18.45
C SER A 783 -79.31 -70.79 -19.92
N HIS A 784 -78.24 -70.85 -20.71
CA HIS A 784 -78.31 -71.09 -22.15
C HIS A 784 -78.66 -72.54 -22.45
N ASN A 785 -78.13 -73.49 -21.67
CA ASN A 785 -78.54 -74.90 -21.69
C ASN A 785 -80.06 -75.07 -21.48
N VAL A 786 -80.68 -74.25 -20.62
CA VAL A 786 -82.15 -74.22 -20.47
C VAL A 786 -82.81 -73.64 -21.74
N SER A 787 -82.28 -72.54 -22.29
CA SER A 787 -82.85 -71.89 -23.48
C SER A 787 -82.75 -72.72 -24.77
N GLU A 788 -81.66 -73.48 -24.99
CA GLU A 788 -81.49 -74.35 -26.17
C GLU A 788 -82.64 -75.36 -26.28
N SER A 789 -83.08 -75.92 -25.14
CA SER A 789 -84.21 -76.87 -25.11
C SER A 789 -85.50 -76.27 -25.69
N SER A 790 -85.69 -74.95 -25.55
CA SER A 790 -86.82 -74.20 -26.09
C SER A 790 -86.64 -73.77 -27.57
N VAL A 791 -85.40 -73.69 -28.06
CA VAL A 791 -85.13 -73.41 -29.48
C VAL A 791 -85.39 -74.65 -30.33
N ARG A 792 -84.96 -75.84 -29.88
CA ARG A 792 -85.15 -77.11 -30.61
C ARG A 792 -86.64 -77.37 -30.91
N GLN A 793 -87.54 -77.04 -29.97
CA GLN A 793 -89.00 -77.13 -30.17
C GLN A 793 -89.55 -76.15 -31.24
N ARG A 794 -88.92 -75.00 -31.49
CA ARG A 794 -89.36 -74.04 -32.52
C ARG A 794 -88.90 -74.44 -33.92
N ASP A 795 -87.71 -75.01 -34.04
CA ASP A 795 -87.15 -75.45 -35.32
C ASP A 795 -87.93 -76.63 -35.94
N GLU A 796 -88.62 -77.43 -35.12
CA GLU A 796 -89.51 -78.49 -35.60
C GLU A 796 -90.75 -77.91 -36.30
N VAL A 797 -91.44 -76.96 -35.67
CA VAL A 797 -92.61 -76.26 -36.23
C VAL A 797 -92.30 -75.55 -37.55
N MET A 798 -91.13 -74.91 -37.65
CA MET A 798 -90.72 -74.23 -38.90
C MET A 798 -90.53 -75.21 -40.07
N ARG A 799 -90.02 -76.43 -39.82
CA ARG A 799 -89.84 -77.48 -40.84
C ARG A 799 -91.15 -78.08 -41.34
N GLU A 800 -92.29 -77.77 -40.72
CA GLU A 800 -93.62 -78.16 -41.23
C GLU A 800 -94.19 -77.07 -42.15
N ALA A 801 -94.04 -75.79 -41.77
CA ALA A 801 -94.51 -74.64 -42.55
C ALA A 801 -93.89 -74.56 -43.96
N GLU A 802 -92.63 -74.99 -44.14
CA GLU A 802 -91.99 -75.00 -45.46
C GLU A 802 -92.54 -76.07 -46.40
N ARG A 803 -92.95 -77.24 -45.89
CA ARG A 803 -93.51 -78.33 -46.71
C ARG A 803 -94.81 -77.89 -47.40
N LEU A 804 -95.66 -77.16 -46.68
CA LEU A 804 -96.91 -76.61 -47.19
C LEU A 804 -96.68 -75.60 -48.34
N ARG A 805 -95.62 -74.79 -48.25
CA ARG A 805 -95.24 -73.80 -49.29
C ARG A 805 -94.72 -74.45 -50.58
N VAL A 806 -94.18 -75.66 -50.52
CA VAL A 806 -93.76 -76.40 -51.73
C VAL A 806 -94.98 -76.94 -52.47
N ALA A 807 -95.90 -77.61 -51.78
CA ALA A 807 -97.10 -78.20 -52.37
C ALA A 807 -97.97 -77.18 -53.12
N GLN A 808 -98.12 -75.95 -52.60
CA GLN A 808 -98.86 -74.87 -53.26
C GLN A 808 -98.29 -74.54 -54.65
N ARG A 809 -96.95 -74.42 -54.76
CA ARG A 809 -96.25 -74.08 -56.03
C ARG A 809 -96.32 -75.19 -57.07
N GLU A 810 -96.59 -76.43 -56.66
CA GLU A 810 -96.77 -77.56 -57.57
C GLU A 810 -98.19 -77.58 -58.15
N ALA A 811 -99.21 -77.28 -57.33
CA ALA A 811 -100.59 -77.16 -57.80
C ALA A 811 -100.74 -76.12 -58.93
N GLU A 812 -100.17 -74.93 -58.74
CA GLU A 812 -100.18 -73.82 -59.72
C GLU A 812 -99.60 -74.23 -61.09
N ARG A 813 -98.50 -75.01 -61.09
CA ARG A 813 -97.87 -75.53 -62.32
C ARG A 813 -98.77 -76.50 -63.08
N THR A 814 -99.56 -77.32 -62.39
CA THR A 814 -100.47 -78.29 -63.03
C THR A 814 -101.65 -77.61 -63.72
N LEU A 815 -102.16 -76.50 -63.18
CA LEU A 815 -103.22 -75.69 -63.81
C LEU A 815 -102.73 -75.11 -65.16
N ALA A 816 -101.57 -74.47 -65.17
CA ALA A 816 -100.97 -73.91 -66.37
C ALA A 816 -100.65 -74.99 -67.45
N ALA A 817 -100.45 -76.25 -67.07
CA ALA A 817 -100.32 -77.36 -68.02
C ALA A 817 -101.67 -77.78 -68.63
N ARG A 818 -102.73 -77.84 -67.83
CA ARG A 818 -104.09 -78.22 -68.29
C ARG A 818 -104.67 -77.22 -69.30
N GLU A 819 -104.41 -75.92 -69.14
CA GLU A 819 -104.82 -74.91 -70.12
C GLU A 819 -104.18 -75.11 -71.51
N ARG A 820 -102.87 -75.42 -71.56
CA ARG A 820 -102.17 -75.69 -72.82
C ARG A 820 -102.74 -76.91 -73.52
N ALA A 821 -103.02 -77.97 -72.76
CA ALA A 821 -103.66 -79.18 -73.29
C ALA A 821 -105.06 -78.91 -73.86
N HIS A 822 -105.86 -78.05 -73.23
CA HIS A 822 -107.16 -77.65 -73.77
C HIS A 822 -107.05 -76.90 -75.10
N ARG A 823 -106.08 -75.99 -75.26
CA ARG A 823 -105.85 -75.27 -76.52
C ARG A 823 -105.46 -76.20 -77.68
N HIS A 824 -104.72 -77.28 -77.41
CA HIS A 824 -104.45 -78.31 -78.42
C HIS A 824 -105.68 -79.17 -78.78
N ARG A 825 -106.55 -79.49 -77.80
CA ARG A 825 -107.81 -80.20 -78.07
C ARG A 825 -108.77 -79.39 -78.95
N VAL A 826 -108.84 -78.07 -78.77
CA VAL A 826 -109.65 -77.19 -79.62
C VAL A 826 -109.19 -77.27 -81.08
N LYS A 827 -107.89 -77.12 -81.36
CA LYS A 827 -107.35 -77.23 -82.73
C LYS A 827 -107.65 -78.57 -83.41
N GLY A 828 -107.46 -79.69 -82.69
CA GLY A 828 -107.78 -81.01 -83.24
C GLY A 828 -109.27 -81.18 -83.57
N LEU A 829 -110.17 -80.54 -82.82
CA LEU A 829 -111.60 -80.52 -83.10
C LEU A 829 -111.96 -79.59 -84.28
N GLU A 830 -111.27 -78.45 -84.44
CA GLU A 830 -111.40 -77.56 -85.60
C GLU A 830 -110.98 -78.26 -86.91
N GLU A 831 -109.87 -79.00 -86.88
CA GLU A 831 -109.37 -79.79 -88.01
C GLU A 831 -110.33 -80.94 -88.37
N GLN A 832 -110.87 -81.66 -87.37
CA GLN A 832 -111.85 -82.73 -87.62
C GLN A 832 -113.22 -82.20 -88.09
N VAL A 833 -113.66 -81.04 -87.61
CA VAL A 833 -114.85 -80.35 -88.14
C VAL A 833 -114.63 -79.90 -89.59
N SER A 834 -113.39 -79.65 -90.01
CA SER A 834 -113.07 -79.32 -91.40
C SER A 834 -113.23 -80.54 -92.31
N THR A 835 -112.66 -81.69 -91.96
CA THR A 835 -112.79 -82.92 -92.76
C THR A 835 -114.21 -83.48 -92.76
N LEU A 836 -114.94 -83.38 -91.64
CA LEU A 836 -116.36 -83.73 -91.57
C LEU A 836 -117.24 -82.79 -92.42
N LYS A 837 -116.91 -81.50 -92.54
CA LYS A 837 -117.60 -80.59 -93.47
C LYS A 837 -117.34 -80.96 -94.93
N GLU A 838 -116.14 -81.42 -95.26
CA GLU A 838 -115.79 -81.83 -96.63
C GLU A 838 -116.48 -83.14 -97.03
N GLN A 839 -116.59 -84.10 -96.11
CA GLN A 839 -117.41 -85.31 -96.29
C GLN A 839 -118.92 -85.00 -96.32
N LEU A 840 -119.41 -84.12 -95.44
CA LEU A 840 -120.81 -83.68 -95.46
C LEU A 840 -121.17 -82.89 -96.73
N GLN A 841 -120.21 -82.26 -97.41
CA GLN A 841 -120.42 -81.67 -98.74
C GLN A 841 -120.52 -82.72 -99.87
N GLN A 842 -120.07 -83.95 -99.65
CA GLN A 842 -120.33 -85.08 -100.56
C GLN A 842 -121.75 -85.64 -100.32
N GLU A 843 -122.18 -85.79 -99.07
CA GLU A 843 -123.57 -86.11 -98.68
C GLU A 843 -124.58 -85.08 -99.22
N MET A 844 -124.35 -83.79 -98.97
CA MET A 844 -125.30 -82.71 -99.34
C MET A 844 -125.42 -82.48 -100.86
N ARG A 845 -124.57 -83.08 -101.70
CA ARG A 845 -124.62 -82.95 -103.16
C ARG A 845 -125.30 -84.16 -103.81
N ARG A 846 -126.64 -84.10 -103.87
CA ARG A 846 -127.59 -85.03 -104.56
C ARG A 846 -127.93 -86.27 -103.70
N ARG A 847 -128.82 -86.17 -102.70
CA ARG A 847 -130.23 -85.71 -102.78
C ARG A 847 -130.64 -85.07 -101.43
N GLN A 848 -131.52 -84.07 -101.35
CA GLN A 848 -132.21 -83.26 -102.36
C GLN A 848 -132.47 -81.83 -101.78
N PRO A 849 -133.32 -80.93 -102.32
CA PRO A 849 -133.32 -79.51 -101.93
C PRO A 849 -134.10 -79.29 -100.60
N SER A 850 -134.24 -78.09 -100.01
CA SER A 850 -134.36 -76.80 -100.68
C SER A 850 -134.25 -75.58 -99.75
N LEU A 851 -133.64 -74.49 -100.28
CA LEU A 851 -134.06 -73.10 -100.04
C LEU A 851 -133.97 -72.63 -98.55
N PRO A 852 -134.41 -71.40 -98.20
CA PRO A 852 -133.68 -70.20 -98.63
C PRO A 852 -133.45 -69.17 -97.52
N THR A 853 -132.42 -68.32 -97.69
CA THR A 853 -132.29 -67.02 -96.98
C THR A 853 -132.23 -67.14 -95.43
N SER A 854 -132.04 -66.09 -94.61
CA SER A 854 -131.91 -64.65 -94.87
C SER A 854 -131.06 -63.93 -93.83
N LEU A 855 -130.57 -62.75 -94.21
CA LEU A 855 -130.35 -61.54 -93.38
C LEU A 855 -129.29 -61.54 -92.26
N MET A 856 -128.84 -60.31 -91.97
CA MET A 856 -128.15 -59.82 -90.75
C MET A 856 -127.02 -60.72 -90.19
N SER A 857 -125.75 -60.33 -90.12
CA SER A 857 -125.04 -59.05 -90.27
C SER A 857 -123.55 -59.38 -89.93
N GLY A 858 -122.52 -58.52 -90.01
CA GLY A 858 -122.50 -57.06 -89.93
C GLY A 858 -122.71 -56.58 -88.49
N GLY A 859 -121.88 -56.92 -87.51
CA GLY A 859 -120.42 -56.95 -87.59
C GLY A 859 -119.86 -55.61 -87.08
N ASN A 860 -118.96 -55.68 -86.10
CA ASN A 860 -118.07 -54.65 -85.56
C ASN A 860 -117.03 -55.36 -84.68
#